data_AF-A0A0E2B3A1-F1
#
_entry.id   AF-A0A0E2B3A1-F1
#
_cell.length_a   1.000
_cell.length_b   1.000
_cell.length_c   1.000
_cell.angle_alpha   90.00
_cell.angle_beta   90.00
_cell.angle_gamma   90.00
#
_symmetry.space_group_name_H-M   'P 1'
#
loop_
_entity.id
_entity.type
_entity.pdbx_description
1 polymer ?
#
loop_
_entity_poly.entity_id
_entity_poly.type
_entity_poly.pdbx_seq_one_letter_code
_entity_poly.pdbx_strand_id
1 'polypeptide(L)'
;MSFRIYILFLFEYFRSHKLGTFFALSGISLGVGLFISTTANGIKAEKSLTDFAMGYFQGEYKIKISSSLGDQNLPVSLIRELSEDTNLTWIKKIVPRFQKEIIVNDSVRAVYIGLDFLKESGKLQYKPNKENAESLIFISRSLSEKIDISEINIRANSRKFTISEPVVLETEGGNILMEDIESAMERFDLKEHVSFLLIQPNEFLPEQKKILEQKLGVDYRVETIEDIQEKSSNALRSFQLNLLIISFISLVIALFMVSNTMSGLYFSREKELGILKTMGLNSKQIFSLFISQALLLGSMGSLLGLGLGLFFSRLEFFSPETTSVDLSYLNTYQSLPFSSWFLGLGIGTIGSFLSAALPSFRAGKISPVSILREATYPVNEFRLLSIGFFFLFIFVIIAFLPLRWKFPVTGLIGIGGIVIGFTLCFPWFFKTLIFLFFKLGDLSDRSFVFIKVGLEEMKNQPLRNTLTSATLMLATSLVVCLSILTDSYKRSLNDWVETEFPAEFTIINAANLAAGIQGGVPQDLLNELTQIREIRSLDGFSINTRAETNRGNFTIHAYTFAAYDHEDSPERMIKMENEILISSNMAYLQKFNIDDSILIETKFGKKEFKIRGIKEHFFSERGTIMMDIKNYKKFFDLSGYNSIKIFLKKESNSKDVEKSIYRIL
;
A
#
# COMPACT_ATOMS: atom_id res chain seq x y z
N MET A 1 32.34 -2.61 40.22
CA MET A 1 32.97 -3.18 39.01
C MET A 1 33.65 -2.03 38.27
N SER A 2 34.94 -2.13 37.94
CA SER A 2 35.62 -1.11 37.10
C SER A 2 34.99 -1.09 35.70
N PHE A 3 34.86 0.09 35.08
CA PHE A 3 34.30 0.26 33.74
C PHE A 3 34.98 -0.64 32.70
N ARG A 4 36.29 -0.87 32.85
CA ARG A 4 37.06 -1.75 31.97
C ARG A 4 36.63 -3.21 32.06
N ILE A 5 36.34 -3.71 33.27
CA ILE A 5 35.84 -5.07 33.49
C ILE A 5 34.41 -5.20 32.97
N TYR A 6 33.59 -4.15 33.12
CA TYR A 6 32.23 -4.10 32.58
C TYR A 6 32.22 -4.25 31.06
N ILE A 7 33.07 -3.51 30.34
CA ILE A 7 33.21 -3.61 28.88
C ILE A 7 33.71 -4.99 28.45
N LEU A 8 34.74 -5.54 29.12
CA LEU A 8 35.26 -6.88 28.79
C LEU A 8 34.16 -7.93 28.92
N PHE A 9 33.39 -7.90 30.01
CA PHE A 9 32.30 -8.84 30.24
C PHE A 9 31.18 -8.71 29.22
N LEU A 10 30.97 -7.50 28.71
CA LEU A 10 29.98 -7.19 27.71
C LEU A 10 30.37 -7.76 26.34
N PHE A 11 31.61 -7.53 25.88
CA PHE A 11 32.08 -7.96 24.55
C PHE A 11 32.50 -9.43 24.48
N GLU A 12 33.03 -9.99 25.56
CA GLU A 12 33.44 -11.41 25.62
C GLU A 12 32.24 -12.34 25.36
N TYR A 13 31.04 -11.89 25.73
CA TYR A 13 29.80 -12.59 25.40
C TYR A 13 29.59 -12.73 23.89
N PHE A 14 29.64 -11.62 23.14
CA PHE A 14 29.45 -11.65 21.69
C PHE A 14 30.52 -12.49 20.99
N ARG A 15 31.74 -12.49 21.53
CA ARG A 15 32.85 -13.30 21.01
C ARG A 15 32.63 -14.80 21.20
N SER A 16 32.11 -15.21 22.35
CA SER A 16 31.87 -16.61 22.70
C SER A 16 30.59 -17.19 22.07
N HIS A 17 29.58 -16.35 21.78
CA HIS A 17 28.26 -16.78 21.30
C HIS A 17 27.91 -16.16 19.94
N LYS A 18 28.77 -16.40 18.94
CA LYS A 18 28.66 -15.80 17.60
C LYS A 18 27.33 -16.09 16.91
N LEU A 19 26.85 -17.34 16.95
CA LEU A 19 25.60 -17.73 16.29
C LEU A 19 24.38 -17.06 16.91
N GLY A 20 24.25 -17.08 18.25
CA GLY A 20 23.14 -16.41 18.94
C GLY A 20 23.14 -14.90 18.70
N THR A 21 24.32 -14.29 18.70
CA THR A 21 24.51 -12.87 18.38
C THR A 21 24.09 -12.57 16.94
N PHE A 22 24.53 -13.38 15.98
CA PHE A 22 24.17 -13.24 14.57
C PHE A 22 22.66 -13.35 14.34
N PHE A 23 22.02 -14.35 14.93
CA PHE A 23 20.58 -14.57 14.80
C PHE A 23 19.75 -13.46 15.44
N ALA A 24 20.13 -12.99 16.64
CA ALA A 24 19.46 -11.85 17.27
C ALA A 24 19.62 -10.56 16.45
N LEU A 25 20.84 -10.28 15.98
CA LEU A 25 21.14 -9.13 15.13
C LEU A 25 20.35 -9.16 13.81
N SER A 26 20.31 -10.33 13.17
CA SER A 26 19.59 -10.55 11.90
C SER A 26 18.08 -10.40 12.08
N GLY A 27 17.52 -10.92 13.19
CA GLY A 27 16.11 -10.75 13.50
C GLY A 27 15.74 -9.27 13.67
N ILE A 28 16.51 -8.53 14.48
CA ILE A 28 16.27 -7.09 14.70
C ILE A 28 16.44 -6.32 13.38
N SER A 29 17.51 -6.59 12.62
CA SER A 29 17.80 -5.86 11.39
C SER A 29 16.75 -6.12 10.30
N LEU A 30 16.29 -7.35 10.13
CA LEU A 30 15.21 -7.67 9.19
C LEU A 30 13.87 -7.04 9.62
N GLY A 31 13.54 -7.09 10.91
CA GLY A 31 12.30 -6.47 11.43
C GLY A 31 12.28 -4.94 11.25
N VAL A 32 13.36 -4.25 11.65
CA VAL A 32 13.49 -2.80 11.47
C VAL A 32 13.58 -2.45 9.98
N GLY A 33 14.31 -3.23 9.19
CA GLY A 33 14.48 -3.02 7.76
C GLY A 33 13.17 -3.15 6.98
N LEU A 34 12.35 -4.15 7.29
CA LEU A 34 11.03 -4.32 6.69
C LEU A 34 10.09 -3.16 7.02
N PHE A 35 10.08 -2.71 8.28
CA PHE A 35 9.31 -1.53 8.70
C PHE A 35 9.74 -0.27 7.96
N ILE A 36 11.05 -0.03 7.86
CA ILE A 36 11.62 1.14 7.18
C ILE A 36 11.36 1.09 5.68
N SER A 37 11.56 -0.07 5.05
CA SER A 37 11.31 -0.26 3.62
C SER A 37 9.83 -0.01 3.28
N THR A 38 8.92 -0.57 4.06
CA THR A 38 7.47 -0.39 3.89
C THR A 38 7.06 1.07 4.07
N THR A 39 7.56 1.73 5.13
CA THR A 39 7.26 3.14 5.40
C THR A 39 7.84 4.05 4.33
N ALA A 40 9.06 3.77 3.87
CA ALA A 40 9.71 4.50 2.79
C ALA A 40 8.90 4.40 1.50
N ASN A 41 8.57 3.18 1.09
CA ASN A 41 7.82 2.95 -0.14
C ASN A 41 6.41 3.55 -0.05
N GLY A 42 5.76 3.49 1.12
CA GLY A 42 4.47 4.13 1.35
C GLY A 42 4.52 5.65 1.17
N ILE A 43 5.48 6.32 1.81
CA ILE A 43 5.67 7.78 1.70
C ILE A 43 6.02 8.18 0.28
N LYS A 44 6.95 7.46 -0.37
CA LYS A 44 7.32 7.70 -1.78
C LYS A 44 6.10 7.57 -2.69
N ALA A 45 5.28 6.55 -2.45
CA ALA A 45 4.11 6.27 -3.26
C ALA A 45 3.04 7.36 -3.12
N GLU A 46 2.71 7.73 -1.89
CA GLU A 46 1.78 8.82 -1.60
C GLU A 46 2.28 10.15 -2.17
N LYS A 47 3.56 10.48 -1.98
CA LYS A 47 4.16 11.71 -2.48
C LYS A 47 4.16 11.76 -4.00
N SER A 48 4.58 10.68 -4.66
CA SER A 48 4.58 10.60 -6.12
C SER A 48 3.18 10.74 -6.72
N LEU A 49 2.17 10.07 -6.14
CA LEU A 49 0.79 10.18 -6.62
C LEU A 49 0.24 11.60 -6.38
N THR A 50 0.52 12.18 -5.22
CA THR A 50 0.08 13.54 -4.89
C THR A 50 0.74 14.58 -5.80
N ASP A 51 2.06 14.49 -6.00
CA ASP A 51 2.79 15.39 -6.86
C ASP A 51 2.34 15.24 -8.32
N PHE A 52 2.17 14.01 -8.81
CA PHE A 52 1.61 13.75 -10.14
C PHE A 52 0.20 14.33 -10.31
N ALA A 53 -0.68 14.12 -9.33
CA ALA A 53 -2.04 14.63 -9.37
C ALA A 53 -2.10 16.17 -9.26
N MET A 54 -1.14 16.80 -8.60
CA MET A 54 -1.02 18.27 -8.52
C MET A 54 -0.23 18.90 -9.67
N GLY A 55 0.36 18.11 -10.56
CA GLY A 55 1.16 18.62 -11.68
C GLY A 55 2.62 18.92 -11.38
N TYR A 56 3.16 18.39 -10.30
CA TYR A 56 4.49 18.65 -9.77
C TYR A 56 4.76 20.12 -9.45
N PHE A 57 5.69 20.38 -8.52
CA PHE A 57 5.98 21.74 -8.02
C PHE A 57 4.75 22.44 -7.44
N GLN A 58 3.95 21.70 -6.67
CA GLN A 58 2.72 22.19 -6.03
C GLN A 58 2.91 23.53 -5.28
N GLY A 59 4.08 23.76 -4.70
CA GLY A 59 4.42 25.08 -4.21
C GLY A 59 3.54 25.54 -3.05
N GLU A 60 2.91 26.70 -3.23
CA GLU A 60 1.94 27.29 -2.30
C GLU A 60 0.49 27.12 -2.81
N TYR A 61 0.30 26.42 -3.93
CA TYR A 61 -1.01 26.19 -4.52
C TYR A 61 -1.79 25.14 -3.73
N LYS A 62 -3.05 25.45 -3.40
CA LYS A 62 -3.89 24.61 -2.52
C LYS A 62 -5.13 24.04 -3.21
N ILE A 63 -5.50 24.61 -4.36
CA ILE A 63 -6.70 24.23 -5.11
C ILE A 63 -6.31 23.99 -6.57
N LYS A 64 -6.83 22.91 -7.15
CA LYS A 64 -6.71 22.53 -8.56
C LYS A 64 -8.07 22.61 -9.22
N ILE A 65 -8.14 23.25 -10.38
CA ILE A 65 -9.33 23.27 -11.24
C ILE A 65 -9.01 22.53 -12.53
N SER A 66 -9.79 21.51 -12.86
CA SER A 66 -9.71 20.77 -14.13
C SER A 66 -11.06 20.75 -14.86
N SER A 67 -11.04 20.42 -16.15
CA SER A 67 -12.26 20.24 -16.93
C SER A 67 -12.92 18.90 -16.58
N SER A 68 -14.26 18.86 -16.54
CA SER A 68 -15.03 17.62 -16.38
C SER A 68 -15.00 16.74 -17.64
N LEU A 69 -14.72 17.34 -18.80
CA LEU A 69 -14.69 16.69 -20.12
C LEU A 69 -13.36 15.98 -20.41
N GLY A 70 -12.36 16.11 -19.53
CA GLY A 70 -11.07 15.42 -19.61
C GLY A 70 -9.85 16.32 -19.41
N ASP A 71 -8.69 15.68 -19.30
CA ASP A 71 -7.42 16.37 -19.21
C ASP A 71 -7.14 17.13 -20.51
N GLN A 72 -6.73 18.41 -20.40
CA GLN A 72 -6.31 19.30 -21.51
C GLN A 72 -7.42 20.08 -22.22
N ASN A 73 -8.59 20.20 -21.59
CA ASN A 73 -9.71 20.93 -22.18
C ASN A 73 -10.17 22.13 -21.35
N LEU A 74 -9.23 22.75 -20.63
CA LEU A 74 -9.52 23.92 -19.81
C LEU A 74 -9.08 25.21 -20.53
N PRO A 75 -9.99 26.14 -20.85
CA PRO A 75 -9.64 27.34 -21.59
C PRO A 75 -8.84 28.32 -20.72
N VAL A 76 -7.77 28.89 -21.28
CA VAL A 76 -6.92 29.88 -20.59
C VAL A 76 -7.69 31.17 -20.25
N SER A 77 -8.75 31.48 -21.00
CA SER A 77 -9.65 32.62 -20.72
C SER A 77 -10.27 32.58 -19.31
N LEU A 78 -10.43 31.39 -18.73
CA LEU A 78 -10.96 31.21 -17.37
C LEU A 78 -10.09 31.90 -16.31
N ILE A 79 -8.78 32.03 -16.55
CA ILE A 79 -7.87 32.75 -15.65
C ILE A 79 -8.31 34.21 -15.50
N ARG A 80 -8.69 34.85 -16.61
CA ARG A 80 -9.13 36.24 -16.63
C ARG A 80 -10.45 36.40 -15.88
N GLU A 81 -11.40 35.49 -16.12
CA GLU A 81 -12.70 35.48 -15.45
C GLU A 81 -12.58 35.31 -13.92
N LEU A 82 -11.67 34.44 -13.46
CA LEU A 82 -11.44 34.22 -12.04
C LEU A 82 -10.65 35.37 -11.39
N SER A 83 -9.76 36.04 -12.13
CA SER A 83 -8.94 37.15 -11.62
C SER A 83 -9.69 38.48 -11.56
N GLU A 84 -10.66 38.70 -12.46
CA GLU A 84 -11.46 39.94 -12.51
C GLU A 84 -12.66 39.92 -11.53
N ASP A 85 -12.96 38.78 -10.90
CA ASP A 85 -14.09 38.66 -9.98
C ASP A 85 -13.84 39.29 -8.60
N THR A 86 -14.68 40.25 -8.24
CA THR A 86 -14.65 40.95 -6.95
C THR A 86 -14.99 40.06 -5.76
N ASN A 87 -15.64 38.90 -5.96
CA ASN A 87 -15.94 37.94 -4.90
C ASN A 87 -14.75 37.00 -4.58
N LEU A 88 -13.70 36.99 -5.40
CA LEU A 88 -12.56 36.07 -5.27
C LEU A 88 -11.26 36.78 -4.83
N THR A 89 -11.37 37.82 -3.99
CA THR A 89 -10.22 38.61 -3.47
C THR A 89 -9.21 37.81 -2.63
N TRP A 90 -9.59 36.61 -2.19
CA TRP A 90 -8.73 35.70 -1.46
C TRP A 90 -7.75 34.95 -2.39
N ILE A 91 -7.96 34.95 -3.70
CA ILE A 91 -7.05 34.37 -4.67
C ILE A 91 -5.85 35.30 -4.86
N LYS A 92 -4.68 34.86 -4.40
CA LYS A 92 -3.43 35.59 -4.57
C LYS A 92 -2.88 35.45 -5.98
N LYS A 93 -3.00 34.24 -6.54
CA LYS A 93 -2.37 33.87 -7.80
C LYS A 93 -3.05 32.67 -8.45
N ILE A 94 -3.17 32.72 -9.77
CA ILE A 94 -3.64 31.62 -10.62
C ILE A 94 -2.55 31.32 -11.64
N VAL A 95 -2.20 30.06 -11.79
CA VAL A 95 -1.24 29.62 -12.82
C VAL A 95 -1.83 28.49 -13.67
N PRO A 96 -1.69 28.57 -15.00
CA PRO A 96 -2.00 27.46 -15.87
C PRO A 96 -0.91 26.39 -15.80
N ARG A 97 -1.31 25.14 -15.99
CA ARG A 97 -0.39 24.01 -16.15
C ARG A 97 -0.80 23.14 -17.31
N PHE A 98 0.19 22.78 -18.11
CA PHE A 98 0.08 21.70 -19.08
C PHE A 98 0.79 20.46 -18.53
N GLN A 99 0.16 19.30 -18.64
CA GLN A 99 0.69 18.02 -18.21
C GLN A 99 0.26 16.94 -19.19
N LYS A 100 1.21 16.17 -19.73
CA LYS A 100 0.97 15.00 -20.58
C LYS A 100 1.92 13.87 -20.21
N GLU A 101 1.42 12.64 -20.20
CA GLU A 101 2.30 11.46 -20.16
C GLU A 101 2.95 11.21 -21.53
N ILE A 102 4.23 10.87 -21.50
CA ILE A 102 5.04 10.65 -22.69
C ILE A 102 5.93 9.43 -22.53
N ILE A 103 6.32 8.85 -23.67
CA ILE A 103 7.34 7.80 -23.73
C ILE A 103 8.61 8.40 -24.31
N VAL A 104 9.71 8.21 -23.60
CA VAL A 104 11.04 8.72 -23.93
C VAL A 104 11.92 7.55 -24.39
N ASN A 105 12.58 7.72 -25.52
CA ASN A 105 13.46 6.72 -26.15
C ASN A 105 12.81 5.33 -26.24
N ASP A 106 11.50 5.31 -26.54
CA ASP A 106 10.63 4.13 -26.70
C ASP A 106 10.60 3.15 -25.50
N SER A 107 11.17 3.53 -24.35
CA SER A 107 11.37 2.63 -23.20
C SER A 107 11.01 3.24 -21.85
N VAL A 108 11.18 4.55 -21.68
CA VAL A 108 10.99 5.20 -20.37
C VAL A 108 9.72 6.05 -20.37
N ARG A 109 8.75 5.72 -19.51
CA ARG A 109 7.60 6.62 -19.26
C ARG A 109 8.02 7.83 -18.43
N ALA A 110 7.60 9.00 -18.87
CA ALA A 110 7.84 10.28 -18.22
C ALA A 110 6.61 11.19 -18.30
N VAL A 111 6.64 12.31 -17.59
CA VAL A 111 5.63 13.37 -17.65
C VAL A 111 6.23 14.60 -18.29
N TYR A 112 5.58 15.11 -19.33
CA TYR A 112 5.87 16.39 -19.94
C TYR A 112 5.03 17.47 -19.28
N ILE A 113 5.68 18.54 -18.80
CA ILE A 113 5.05 19.61 -18.05
C ILE A 113 5.34 20.96 -18.71
N GLY A 114 4.30 21.72 -19.03
CA GLY A 114 4.41 23.13 -19.40
C GLY A 114 4.23 24.01 -18.18
N LEU A 115 5.22 24.86 -17.90
CA LEU A 115 5.30 25.75 -16.74
C LEU A 115 5.26 27.22 -17.18
N ASP A 116 4.56 28.07 -16.44
CA ASP A 116 4.75 29.51 -16.54
C ASP A 116 5.97 29.89 -15.68
N PHE A 117 7.17 29.83 -16.26
CA PHE A 117 8.42 30.06 -15.55
C PHE A 117 8.50 31.45 -14.93
N LEU A 118 7.89 32.47 -15.54
CA LEU A 118 7.89 33.83 -15.01
C LEU A 118 7.13 33.90 -13.69
N LYS A 119 5.97 33.26 -13.62
CA LYS A 119 5.20 33.16 -12.39
C LYS A 119 5.85 32.20 -11.40
N GLU A 120 6.44 31.09 -11.83
CA GLU A 120 6.91 30.02 -10.91
C GLU A 120 8.42 30.03 -10.57
N SER A 121 9.17 31.01 -11.10
CA SER A 121 10.64 31.18 -10.97
C SER A 121 11.20 31.18 -9.55
N GLY A 122 10.39 31.43 -8.51
CA GLY A 122 10.87 31.48 -7.13
C GLY A 122 11.34 30.13 -6.55
N LYS A 123 10.93 29.00 -7.14
CA LYS A 123 11.25 27.64 -6.62
C LYS A 123 12.16 26.81 -7.51
N LEU A 124 12.14 27.06 -8.81
CA LEU A 124 13.18 26.56 -9.69
C LEU A 124 14.42 27.38 -9.31
N GLN A 125 15.52 26.74 -8.90
CA GLN A 125 16.80 27.44 -8.63
C GLN A 125 17.44 27.98 -9.91
N TYR A 126 16.61 28.49 -10.82
CA TYR A 126 16.91 28.94 -12.15
C TYR A 126 16.06 30.18 -12.42
N LYS A 127 16.73 31.33 -12.58
CA LYS A 127 16.10 32.56 -13.07
C LYS A 127 16.35 32.64 -14.57
N PRO A 128 15.36 32.33 -15.43
CA PRO A 128 15.54 32.50 -16.87
C PRO A 128 15.77 33.98 -17.21
N ASN A 129 16.72 34.24 -18.12
CA ASN A 129 16.74 35.50 -18.86
C ASN A 129 15.62 35.46 -19.91
N LYS A 130 14.86 36.56 -20.07
CA LYS A 130 13.72 36.64 -20.99
C LYS A 130 14.03 36.21 -22.43
N GLU A 131 15.28 36.38 -22.90
CA GLU A 131 15.69 36.07 -24.27
C GLU A 131 15.97 34.58 -24.54
N ASN A 132 16.19 33.75 -23.50
CA ASN A 132 16.53 32.32 -23.64
C ASN A 132 15.46 31.37 -23.08
N ALA A 133 14.37 31.88 -22.50
CA ALA A 133 13.37 31.05 -21.81
C ALA A 133 12.51 30.19 -22.76
N GLU A 134 12.27 30.67 -23.99
CA GLU A 134 11.29 30.11 -24.92
C GLU A 134 11.74 28.79 -25.59
N SER A 135 13.03 28.43 -25.51
CA SER A 135 13.60 27.23 -26.15
C SER A 135 14.29 26.23 -25.21
N LEU A 136 14.34 26.52 -23.91
CA LEU A 136 15.02 25.66 -22.95
C LEU A 136 14.10 24.59 -22.40
N ILE A 137 14.48 23.33 -22.60
CA ILE A 137 13.79 22.18 -22.03
C ILE A 137 14.61 21.67 -20.85
N PHE A 138 13.96 21.55 -19.70
CA PHE A 138 14.55 21.02 -18.49
C PHE A 138 14.19 19.56 -18.32
N ILE A 139 15.15 18.79 -17.83
CA ILE A 139 14.97 17.37 -17.52
C ILE A 139 15.24 17.15 -16.04
N SER A 140 14.36 16.40 -15.38
CA SER A 140 14.61 15.94 -14.01
C SER A 140 15.89 15.09 -13.92
N ARG A 141 16.67 15.27 -12.85
CA ARG A 141 17.89 14.48 -12.59
C ARG A 141 17.65 12.97 -12.71
N SER A 142 16.56 12.50 -12.15
CA SER A 142 16.09 11.13 -12.18
C SER A 142 15.83 10.56 -13.58
N LEU A 143 15.27 11.36 -14.49
CA LEU A 143 15.09 10.94 -15.88
C LEU A 143 16.44 10.94 -16.59
N SER A 144 17.29 11.93 -16.33
CA SER A 144 18.63 12.05 -16.93
C SER A 144 19.57 10.89 -16.59
N GLU A 145 19.37 10.23 -15.45
CA GLU A 145 20.15 9.04 -15.05
C GLU A 145 19.70 7.76 -15.76
N LYS A 146 18.51 7.76 -16.38
CA LYS A 146 17.91 6.60 -17.06
C LYS A 146 18.04 6.64 -18.57
N ILE A 147 18.34 7.79 -19.15
CA ILE A 147 18.39 7.99 -20.60
C ILE A 147 19.68 8.70 -21.02
N ASP A 148 20.09 8.49 -22.27
CA ASP A 148 21.10 9.34 -22.89
C ASP A 148 20.52 10.74 -23.15
N ILE A 149 21.23 11.76 -22.70
CA ILE A 149 20.79 13.17 -22.68
C ILE A 149 21.11 13.87 -24.01
N SER A 150 21.96 13.27 -24.85
CA SER A 150 22.38 13.85 -26.13
C SER A 150 21.22 14.07 -27.10
N GLU A 151 20.35 13.07 -27.24
CA GLU A 151 19.18 13.12 -28.10
C GLU A 151 18.00 12.38 -27.46
N ILE A 152 16.92 13.10 -27.18
CA ILE A 152 15.73 12.57 -26.53
C ILE A 152 14.62 12.47 -27.56
N ASN A 153 14.24 11.23 -27.90
CA ASN A 153 13.09 10.96 -28.74
C ASN A 153 11.83 10.85 -27.88
N ILE A 154 10.91 11.78 -28.05
CA ILE A 154 9.65 11.81 -27.33
C ILE A 154 8.54 11.32 -28.23
N ARG A 155 7.73 10.42 -27.68
CA ARG A 155 6.52 9.92 -28.28
C ARG A 155 5.34 10.22 -27.36
N ALA A 156 4.36 10.94 -27.90
CA ALA A 156 3.13 11.26 -27.22
C ALA A 156 1.96 11.05 -28.18
N ASN A 157 1.20 9.98 -27.97
CA ASN A 157 0.14 9.54 -28.89
C ASN A 157 0.66 9.41 -30.34
N SER A 158 0.12 10.19 -31.27
CA SER A 158 0.48 10.21 -32.70
C SER A 158 1.67 11.14 -33.02
N ARG A 159 2.16 11.92 -32.05
CA ARG A 159 3.25 12.88 -32.26
C ARG A 159 4.59 12.29 -31.81
N LYS A 160 5.59 12.55 -32.62
CA LYS A 160 7.00 12.27 -32.31
C LYS A 160 7.80 13.53 -32.56
N PHE A 161 8.64 13.89 -31.61
CA PHE A 161 9.58 14.98 -31.75
C PHE A 161 10.83 14.67 -30.95
N THR A 162 11.93 15.30 -31.36
CA THR A 162 13.24 15.09 -30.77
C THR A 162 13.68 16.37 -30.08
N ILE A 163 14.27 16.22 -28.91
CA ILE A 163 14.85 17.32 -28.13
C ILE A 163 16.35 17.08 -28.05
N SER A 164 17.10 18.15 -28.27
CA SER A 164 18.56 18.17 -28.14
C SER A 164 18.95 19.06 -26.95
N GLU A 165 19.97 18.64 -26.21
CA GLU A 165 20.60 19.43 -25.13
C GLU A 165 19.68 19.93 -24.00
N PRO A 166 18.88 19.07 -23.35
CA PRO A 166 18.08 19.49 -22.20
C PRO A 166 18.95 19.85 -20.99
N VAL A 167 18.50 20.82 -20.21
CA VAL A 167 19.17 21.26 -18.97
C VAL A 167 18.71 20.40 -17.80
N VAL A 168 19.64 19.72 -17.13
CA VAL A 168 19.32 18.91 -15.95
C VAL A 168 18.96 19.81 -14.77
N LEU A 169 17.77 19.62 -14.21
CA LEU A 169 17.29 20.29 -13.02
C LEU A 169 17.25 19.32 -11.83
N GLU A 170 17.78 19.76 -10.69
CA GLU A 170 17.60 19.11 -9.39
C GLU A 170 16.10 19.15 -9.01
N THR A 171 15.48 17.98 -8.93
CA THR A 171 14.07 17.81 -8.55
C THR A 171 13.99 16.78 -7.42
N GLU A 172 12.98 16.91 -6.55
CA GLU A 172 12.81 15.96 -5.43
C GLU A 172 12.43 14.54 -5.88
N GLY A 173 12.00 14.40 -7.14
CA GLY A 173 11.60 13.15 -7.78
C GLY A 173 10.81 13.37 -9.08
N GLY A 174 10.24 12.29 -9.61
CA GLY A 174 9.52 12.22 -10.89
C GLY A 174 10.40 12.04 -12.12
N ASN A 175 9.96 11.23 -13.09
CA ASN A 175 10.55 11.22 -14.44
C ASN A 175 9.88 12.37 -15.23
N ILE A 176 10.47 13.56 -15.22
CA ILE A 176 9.83 14.78 -15.73
C ILE A 176 10.69 15.47 -16.79
N LEU A 177 10.01 15.96 -17.83
CA LEU A 177 10.48 16.97 -18.78
C LEU A 177 9.65 18.24 -18.62
N MET A 178 10.29 19.40 -18.59
CA MET A 178 9.65 20.68 -18.36
C MET A 178 10.04 21.69 -19.42
N GLU A 179 9.09 22.46 -19.91
CA GLU A 179 9.32 23.57 -20.85
C GLU A 179 8.39 24.73 -20.47
N ASP A 180 8.57 25.88 -21.12
CA ASP A 180 7.61 26.97 -21.01
C ASP A 180 6.24 26.51 -21.52
N ILE A 181 5.19 26.98 -20.86
CA ILE A 181 3.83 26.54 -21.16
C ILE A 181 3.40 26.92 -22.58
N GLU A 182 3.84 28.07 -23.11
CA GLU A 182 3.50 28.50 -24.47
C GLU A 182 4.11 27.55 -25.51
N SER A 183 5.42 27.25 -25.37
CA SER A 183 6.13 26.29 -26.21
C SER A 183 5.52 24.88 -26.12
N ALA A 184 5.14 24.46 -24.92
CA ALA A 184 4.48 23.17 -24.71
C ALA A 184 3.11 23.13 -25.42
N MET A 185 2.31 24.19 -25.32
CA MET A 185 1.01 24.26 -25.99
C MET A 185 1.15 24.23 -27.51
N GLU A 186 2.17 24.90 -28.06
CA GLU A 186 2.45 24.88 -29.50
C GLU A 186 2.89 23.47 -29.97
N ARG A 187 3.82 22.82 -29.27
CA ARG A 187 4.29 21.45 -29.60
C ARG A 187 3.16 20.43 -29.63
N PHE A 188 2.18 20.61 -28.75
CA PHE A 188 1.01 19.73 -28.65
C PHE A 188 -0.23 20.25 -29.40
N ASP A 189 -0.12 21.38 -30.12
CA ASP A 189 -1.20 22.03 -30.91
C ASP A 189 -2.49 22.26 -30.12
N LEU A 190 -2.30 22.80 -28.92
CA LEU A 190 -3.38 23.14 -28.01
C LEU A 190 -3.73 24.63 -28.18
N LYS A 191 -4.89 24.89 -28.78
CA LYS A 191 -5.42 26.24 -29.04
C LYS A 191 -5.91 26.91 -27.76
N GLU A 192 -5.02 27.53 -26.99
CA GLU A 192 -5.35 28.23 -25.73
C GLU A 192 -6.04 27.35 -24.66
N HIS A 193 -5.81 26.03 -24.69
CA HIS A 193 -6.32 25.11 -23.68
C HIS A 193 -5.16 24.49 -22.88
N VAL A 194 -5.37 24.35 -21.57
CA VAL A 194 -4.41 23.81 -20.62
C VAL A 194 -5.00 22.61 -19.88
N SER A 195 -4.15 21.87 -19.18
CA SER A 195 -4.58 20.68 -18.43
C SER A 195 -5.40 21.05 -17.20
N PHE A 196 -4.93 22.01 -16.41
CA PHE A 196 -5.60 22.49 -15.21
C PHE A 196 -5.04 23.85 -14.77
N LEU A 197 -5.78 24.53 -13.89
CA LEU A 197 -5.30 25.72 -13.17
C LEU A 197 -4.96 25.36 -11.73
N LEU A 198 -3.88 25.95 -11.22
CA LEU A 198 -3.53 25.91 -9.81
C LEU A 198 -3.78 27.28 -9.18
N ILE A 199 -4.46 27.28 -8.03
CA ILE A 199 -4.82 28.48 -7.30
C ILE A 199 -4.05 28.54 -5.98
N GLN A 200 -3.44 29.69 -5.74
CA GLN A 200 -2.82 30.05 -4.48
C GLN A 200 -3.75 31.00 -3.71
N PRO A 201 -4.36 30.55 -2.60
CA PRO A 201 -5.09 31.45 -1.72
C PRO A 201 -4.13 32.27 -0.83
N ASN A 202 -4.59 33.43 -0.35
CA ASN A 202 -3.92 34.19 0.72
C ASN A 202 -3.94 33.39 2.04
N GLU A 203 -5.10 32.82 2.37
CA GLU A 203 -5.31 31.90 3.48
C GLU A 203 -6.26 30.80 2.99
N PHE A 204 -5.91 29.53 3.26
CA PHE A 204 -6.72 28.39 2.80
C PHE A 204 -7.88 28.13 3.77
N LEU A 205 -9.10 28.21 3.25
CA LEU A 205 -10.33 27.94 3.99
C LEU A 205 -11.15 26.87 3.24
N PRO A 206 -11.65 25.81 3.91
CA PRO A 206 -12.41 24.75 3.24
C PRO A 206 -13.66 25.23 2.48
N GLU A 207 -14.22 26.37 2.89
CA GLU A 207 -15.40 26.99 2.24
C GLU A 207 -15.10 27.51 0.83
N GLN A 208 -13.84 27.87 0.53
CA GLN A 208 -13.42 28.38 -0.78
C GLN A 208 -13.68 27.38 -1.91
N LYS A 209 -13.55 26.07 -1.62
CA LYS A 209 -13.90 25.01 -2.57
C LYS A 209 -15.36 25.13 -3.00
N LYS A 210 -16.29 25.26 -2.04
CA LYS A 210 -17.73 25.34 -2.33
C LYS A 210 -18.08 26.58 -3.13
N ILE A 211 -17.42 27.71 -2.85
CA ILE A 211 -17.61 28.96 -3.60
C ILE A 211 -17.22 28.75 -5.07
N LEU A 212 -16.07 28.13 -5.33
CA LEU A 212 -15.61 27.83 -6.69
C LEU A 212 -16.51 26.81 -7.38
N GLU A 213 -16.94 25.74 -6.70
CA GLU A 213 -17.86 24.75 -7.25
C GLU A 213 -19.21 25.36 -7.64
N GLN A 214 -19.76 26.26 -6.81
CA GLN A 214 -21.02 26.96 -7.12
C GLN A 214 -20.90 27.90 -8.32
N LYS A 215 -19.76 28.57 -8.47
CA LYS A 215 -19.53 29.52 -9.56
C LYS A 215 -19.25 28.83 -10.89
N LEU A 216 -18.37 27.83 -10.88
CA LEU A 216 -17.93 27.13 -12.07
C LEU A 216 -18.97 26.11 -12.58
N GLY A 217 -19.85 25.62 -11.71
CA GLY A 217 -20.88 24.67 -12.08
C GLY A 217 -20.33 23.26 -12.34
N VAL A 218 -21.10 22.45 -13.08
CA VAL A 218 -20.80 21.02 -13.32
C VAL A 218 -19.73 20.77 -14.38
N ASP A 219 -19.41 21.77 -15.20
CA ASP A 219 -18.45 21.62 -16.31
C ASP A 219 -17.00 21.56 -15.84
N TYR A 220 -16.72 21.98 -14.60
CA TYR A 220 -15.39 22.00 -14.01
C TYR A 220 -15.33 21.22 -12.70
N ARG A 221 -14.15 20.68 -12.41
CA ARG A 221 -13.87 19.94 -11.18
C ARG A 221 -12.90 20.74 -10.32
N VAL A 222 -13.30 21.00 -9.09
CA VAL A 222 -12.49 21.72 -8.09
C VAL A 222 -12.03 20.72 -7.03
N GLU A 223 -10.72 20.60 -6.86
CA GLU A 223 -10.11 19.69 -5.89
C GLU A 223 -9.12 20.45 -5.02
N THR A 224 -9.18 20.25 -3.71
CA THR A 224 -8.14 20.75 -2.80
C THR A 224 -6.97 19.78 -2.74
N ILE A 225 -5.83 20.26 -2.24
CA ILE A 225 -4.72 19.37 -1.89
C ILE A 225 -5.17 18.25 -0.95
N GLU A 226 -6.08 18.55 -0.02
CA GLU A 226 -6.59 17.58 0.95
C GLU A 226 -7.46 16.52 0.25
N ASP A 227 -8.30 16.90 -0.72
CA ASP A 227 -9.08 15.94 -1.52
C ASP A 227 -8.16 15.01 -2.33
N ILE A 228 -7.10 15.56 -2.92
CA ILE A 228 -6.14 14.82 -3.75
C ILE A 228 -5.29 13.90 -2.88
N GLN A 229 -4.81 14.38 -1.73
CA GLN A 229 -4.10 13.56 -0.75
C GLN A 229 -4.99 12.46 -0.19
N GLU A 230 -6.25 12.75 0.14
CA GLU A 230 -7.19 11.75 0.63
C GLU A 230 -7.44 10.66 -0.43
N LYS A 231 -7.64 11.03 -1.70
CA LYS A 231 -7.82 10.07 -2.80
C LYS A 231 -6.57 9.22 -3.03
N SER A 232 -5.40 9.83 -3.14
CA SER A 232 -4.12 9.14 -3.36
C SER A 232 -3.73 8.27 -2.17
N SER A 233 -3.96 8.75 -0.95
CA SER A 233 -3.71 8.01 0.29
C SER A 233 -4.65 6.82 0.39
N ASN A 234 -5.96 6.99 0.18
CA ASN A 234 -6.93 5.90 0.29
C ASN A 234 -6.63 4.76 -0.69
N ALA A 235 -6.31 5.07 -1.95
CA ALA A 235 -5.98 4.06 -2.97
C ALA A 235 -4.83 3.12 -2.57
N LEU A 236 -3.85 3.63 -1.80
CA LEU A 236 -2.71 2.84 -1.32
C LEU A 236 -2.86 2.37 0.13
N ARG A 237 -3.81 2.93 0.87
CA ARG A 237 -3.94 2.75 2.32
C ARG A 237 -4.11 1.30 2.70
N SER A 238 -4.96 0.55 1.99
CA SER A 238 -5.20 -0.86 2.28
C SER A 238 -3.92 -1.71 2.14
N PHE A 239 -3.13 -1.47 1.09
CA PHE A 239 -1.85 -2.13 0.88
C PHE A 239 -0.82 -1.74 1.92
N GLN A 240 -0.67 -0.45 2.21
CA GLN A 240 0.24 0.06 3.23
C GLN A 240 -0.10 -0.49 4.62
N LEU A 241 -1.38 -0.53 4.98
CA LEU A 241 -1.84 -1.08 6.25
C LEU A 241 -1.52 -2.58 6.38
N ASN A 242 -1.72 -3.36 5.32
CA ASN A 242 -1.38 -4.78 5.34
C ASN A 242 0.13 -5.01 5.53
N LEU A 243 0.96 -4.30 4.76
CA LEU A 243 2.42 -4.39 4.89
C LEU A 243 2.91 -3.91 6.26
N LEU A 244 2.27 -2.89 6.84
CA LEU A 244 2.56 -2.41 8.19
C LEU A 244 2.24 -3.48 9.23
N ILE A 245 1.09 -4.16 9.12
CA ILE A 245 0.72 -5.26 10.02
C ILE A 245 1.74 -6.40 9.94
N ILE A 246 2.15 -6.81 8.73
CA ILE A 246 3.16 -7.86 8.54
C ILE A 246 4.51 -7.42 9.15
N SER A 247 4.91 -6.17 8.90
CA SER A 247 6.14 -5.58 9.48
C SER A 247 6.10 -5.60 11.01
N PHE A 248 4.96 -5.24 11.59
CA PHE A 248 4.76 -5.23 13.02
C PHE A 248 4.83 -6.64 13.63
N ILE A 249 4.18 -7.63 13.02
CA ILE A 249 4.24 -9.03 13.50
C ILE A 249 5.68 -9.56 13.39
N SER A 250 6.36 -9.31 12.26
CA SER A 250 7.75 -9.71 12.07
C SER A 250 8.67 -9.10 13.12
N LEU A 251 8.47 -7.82 13.45
CA LEU A 251 9.18 -7.15 14.52
C LEU A 251 8.92 -7.81 15.88
N VAL A 252 7.66 -8.10 16.23
CA VAL A 252 7.31 -8.79 17.49
C VAL A 252 8.02 -10.15 17.57
N ILE A 253 8.09 -10.91 16.47
CA ILE A 253 8.81 -12.20 16.43
C ILE A 253 10.32 -12.00 16.64
N ALA A 254 10.91 -10.98 16.03
CA ALA A 254 12.31 -10.62 16.25
C ALA A 254 12.58 -10.29 17.74
N LEU A 255 11.65 -9.58 18.39
CA LEU A 255 11.73 -9.31 19.83
C LEU A 255 11.72 -10.60 20.68
N PHE A 256 10.86 -11.57 20.33
CA PHE A 256 10.90 -12.89 20.98
C PHE A 256 12.22 -13.63 20.75
N MET A 257 12.82 -13.50 19.56
CA MET A 257 14.12 -14.10 19.25
C MET A 257 15.25 -13.52 20.10
N VAL A 258 15.23 -12.20 20.37
CA VAL A 258 16.14 -11.55 21.32
C VAL A 258 15.91 -12.06 22.74
N SER A 259 14.64 -12.16 23.16
CA SER A 259 14.29 -12.68 24.49
C SER A 259 14.75 -14.13 24.70
N ASN A 260 14.60 -14.97 23.68
CA ASN A 260 15.08 -16.36 23.68
C ASN A 260 16.61 -16.41 23.78
N THR A 261 17.31 -15.56 23.03
CA THR A 261 18.78 -15.45 23.09
C THR A 261 19.25 -15.01 24.48
N MET A 262 18.62 -13.99 25.07
CA MET A 262 18.96 -13.48 26.41
C MET A 262 18.64 -14.49 27.52
N SER A 263 17.54 -15.23 27.36
CA SER A 263 17.18 -16.31 28.28
C SER A 263 18.19 -17.46 28.20
N GLY A 264 18.61 -17.85 26.99
CA GLY A 264 19.67 -18.84 26.79
C GLY A 264 21.00 -18.40 27.44
N LEU A 265 21.38 -17.13 27.27
CA LEU A 265 22.56 -16.56 27.91
C LEU A 265 22.51 -16.67 29.44
N TYR A 266 21.35 -16.33 30.02
CA TYR A 266 21.13 -16.47 31.45
C TYR A 266 21.42 -17.90 31.91
N PHE A 267 20.83 -18.91 31.27
CA PHE A 267 20.97 -20.31 31.66
C PHE A 267 22.42 -20.80 31.52
N SER A 268 23.12 -20.43 30.45
CA SER A 268 24.51 -20.84 30.23
C SER A 268 25.49 -20.23 31.25
N ARG A 269 25.14 -19.10 31.88
CA ARG A 269 26.01 -18.36 32.80
C ARG A 269 25.51 -18.31 34.24
N GLU A 270 24.49 -19.09 34.57
CA GLU A 270 23.85 -19.04 35.88
C GLU A 270 24.87 -19.30 37.02
N LYS A 271 25.75 -20.29 36.86
CA LYS A 271 26.82 -20.59 37.82
C LYS A 271 27.81 -19.44 38.01
N GLU A 272 28.22 -18.80 36.92
CA GLU A 272 29.14 -17.65 36.93
C GLU A 272 28.51 -16.45 37.65
N LEU A 273 27.24 -16.17 37.37
CA LEU A 273 26.47 -15.10 38.04
C LEU A 273 26.29 -15.38 39.53
N GLY A 274 26.09 -16.65 39.90
CA GLY A 274 26.09 -17.08 41.30
C GLY A 274 27.38 -16.74 42.02
N ILE A 275 28.53 -17.08 41.41
CA ILE A 275 29.86 -16.77 41.94
C ILE A 275 30.05 -15.25 42.08
N LEU A 276 29.74 -14.48 41.04
CA LEU A 276 29.85 -13.02 41.08
C LEU A 276 28.97 -12.40 42.17
N LYS A 277 27.77 -12.94 42.39
CA LYS A 277 26.86 -12.48 43.44
C LYS A 277 27.38 -12.82 44.84
N THR A 278 28.07 -13.95 45.03
CA THR A 278 28.78 -14.23 46.30
C THR A 278 29.96 -13.30 46.53
N MET A 279 30.60 -12.81 45.46
CA MET A 279 31.68 -11.82 45.53
C MET A 279 31.17 -10.38 45.76
N GLY A 280 29.86 -10.17 45.98
CA GLY A 280 29.28 -8.87 46.34
C GLY A 280 28.65 -8.10 45.16
N LEU A 281 28.48 -8.71 43.99
CA LEU A 281 27.81 -8.06 42.86
C LEU A 281 26.29 -7.91 43.13
N ASN A 282 25.75 -6.71 42.95
CA ASN A 282 24.33 -6.44 43.21
C ASN A 282 23.44 -6.91 42.05
N SER A 283 22.22 -7.36 42.35
CA SER A 283 21.16 -7.70 41.39
C SER A 283 20.92 -6.60 40.33
N LYS A 284 21.02 -5.32 40.72
CA LYS A 284 20.90 -4.18 39.80
C LYS A 284 22.05 -4.10 38.80
N GLN A 285 23.27 -4.45 39.21
CA GLN A 285 24.44 -4.46 38.33
C GLN A 285 24.34 -5.60 37.31
N ILE A 286 23.86 -6.76 37.74
CA ILE A 286 23.56 -7.89 36.84
C ILE A 286 22.47 -7.50 35.83
N PHE A 287 21.38 -6.90 36.29
CA PHE A 287 20.31 -6.41 35.41
C PHE A 287 20.83 -5.40 34.37
N SER A 288 21.58 -4.39 34.83
CA SER A 288 22.16 -3.35 33.97
C SER A 288 23.10 -3.92 32.91
N LEU A 289 23.88 -4.93 33.26
CA LEU A 289 24.81 -5.60 32.35
C LEU A 289 24.06 -6.27 31.18
N PHE A 290 23.04 -7.08 31.48
CA PHE A 290 22.25 -7.76 30.45
C PHE A 290 21.41 -6.79 29.61
N ILE A 291 20.81 -5.77 30.23
CA ILE A 291 20.13 -4.71 29.50
C ILE A 291 21.08 -3.97 28.57
N SER A 292 22.32 -3.69 29.00
CA SER A 292 23.31 -3.02 28.14
C SER A 292 23.69 -3.88 26.94
N GLN A 293 23.80 -5.20 27.11
CA GLN A 293 24.01 -6.12 25.99
C GLN A 293 22.83 -6.10 25.01
N ALA A 294 21.60 -6.13 25.52
CA ALA A 294 20.40 -6.05 24.70
C ALA A 294 20.28 -4.71 23.96
N LEU A 295 20.59 -3.60 24.61
CA LEU A 295 20.60 -2.27 23.99
C LEU A 295 21.66 -2.17 22.90
N LEU A 296 22.85 -2.74 23.08
CA LEU A 296 23.87 -2.76 22.04
C LEU A 296 23.46 -3.60 20.83
N LEU A 297 22.89 -4.79 21.06
CA LEU A 297 22.31 -5.60 19.98
C LEU A 297 21.17 -4.85 19.27
N GLY A 298 20.30 -4.21 20.04
CA GLY A 298 19.19 -3.39 19.53
C GLY A 298 19.68 -2.25 18.66
N SER A 299 20.67 -1.48 19.12
CA SER A 299 21.25 -0.36 18.37
C SER A 299 21.96 -0.83 17.11
N MET A 300 22.82 -1.85 17.20
CA MET A 300 23.54 -2.39 16.04
C MET A 300 22.59 -3.03 15.03
N GLY A 301 21.63 -3.81 15.50
CA GLY A 301 20.59 -4.43 14.67
C GLY A 301 19.72 -3.38 13.99
N SER A 302 19.34 -2.31 14.70
CA SER A 302 18.56 -1.21 14.11
C SER A 302 19.34 -0.43 13.06
N LEU A 303 20.62 -0.16 13.30
CA LEU A 303 21.49 0.51 12.32
C LEU A 303 21.64 -0.33 11.04
N LEU A 304 21.89 -1.64 11.19
CA LEU A 304 21.92 -2.55 10.05
C LEU A 304 20.54 -2.66 9.37
N GLY A 305 19.46 -2.67 10.15
CA GLY A 305 18.11 -2.69 9.65
C GLY A 305 17.74 -1.45 8.86
N LEU A 306 18.16 -0.26 9.29
CA LEU A 306 18.03 0.97 8.51
C LEU A 306 18.74 0.84 7.16
N GLY A 307 19.98 0.35 7.16
CA GLY A 307 20.74 0.10 5.94
C GLY A 307 20.04 -0.89 4.99
N LEU A 308 19.59 -2.02 5.52
CA LEU A 308 18.84 -3.03 4.76
C LEU A 308 17.49 -2.51 4.27
N GLY A 309 16.76 -1.76 5.08
CA GLY A 309 15.47 -1.18 4.72
C GLY A 309 15.60 -0.15 3.60
N LEU A 310 16.64 0.69 3.64
CA LEU A 310 16.99 1.59 2.55
C LEU A 310 17.37 0.83 1.28
N PHE A 311 18.18 -0.22 1.43
CA PHE A 311 18.59 -1.07 0.32
C PHE A 311 17.39 -1.75 -0.34
N PHE A 312 16.50 -2.39 0.43
CA PHE A 312 15.27 -2.99 -0.07
C PHE A 312 14.29 -1.97 -0.64
N SER A 313 14.21 -0.75 -0.09
CA SER A 313 13.40 0.33 -0.66
C SER A 313 13.89 0.86 -2.01
N ARG A 314 15.12 0.52 -2.40
CA ARG A 314 15.72 0.87 -3.69
C ARG A 314 15.76 -0.31 -4.67
N LEU A 315 15.55 -1.53 -4.20
CA LEU A 315 15.60 -2.70 -5.06
C LEU A 315 14.35 -2.76 -5.93
N GLU A 316 14.57 -2.67 -7.23
CA GLU A 316 13.56 -2.75 -8.30
C GLU A 316 13.10 -4.20 -8.53
N PHE A 317 12.72 -4.93 -7.47
CA PHE A 317 12.26 -6.33 -7.63
C PHE A 317 11.01 -6.46 -8.52
N PHE A 318 10.27 -5.36 -8.69
CA PHE A 318 9.12 -5.26 -9.60
C PHE A 318 9.48 -4.33 -10.76
N SER A 319 9.97 -4.89 -11.86
CA SER A 319 10.06 -4.14 -13.11
C SER A 319 8.64 -3.76 -13.57
N PRO A 320 8.37 -2.48 -13.89
CA PRO A 320 7.06 -1.99 -14.32
C PRO A 320 6.47 -2.71 -15.53
N GLU A 321 7.28 -3.43 -16.30
CA GLU A 321 6.83 -4.16 -17.49
C GLU A 321 5.81 -5.27 -17.20
N THR A 322 5.71 -5.76 -15.95
CA THR A 322 4.83 -6.88 -15.58
C THR A 322 3.62 -6.49 -14.74
N THR A 323 3.55 -5.25 -14.25
CA THR A 323 2.45 -4.79 -13.39
C THR A 323 1.77 -3.62 -14.08
N SER A 324 0.49 -3.75 -14.42
CA SER A 324 -0.36 -2.76 -15.10
C SER A 324 -0.59 -1.44 -14.33
N VAL A 325 0.16 -1.22 -13.25
CA VAL A 325 0.11 -0.01 -12.42
C VAL A 325 1.34 0.84 -12.77
N ASP A 326 1.15 2.14 -13.04
CA ASP A 326 2.20 3.13 -13.33
C ASP A 326 3.13 3.39 -12.12
N LEU A 327 3.87 2.36 -11.72
CA LEU A 327 4.80 2.38 -10.59
C LEU A 327 6.12 3.08 -10.94
N SER A 328 6.34 3.43 -12.21
CA SER A 328 7.53 4.12 -12.71
C SER A 328 7.80 5.44 -12.00
N TYR A 329 6.75 6.13 -11.53
CA TYR A 329 6.86 7.41 -10.82
C TYR A 329 7.26 7.24 -9.34
N LEU A 330 6.91 6.11 -8.71
CA LEU A 330 7.20 5.87 -7.29
C LEU A 330 8.69 5.70 -7.00
N ASN A 331 9.44 5.18 -7.98
CA ASN A 331 10.86 4.86 -7.84
C ASN A 331 11.76 6.10 -7.78
N THR A 332 11.20 7.28 -8.01
CA THR A 332 12.00 8.48 -8.20
C THR A 332 12.24 9.28 -6.92
N TYR A 333 11.36 9.17 -5.94
CA TYR A 333 11.53 9.84 -4.66
C TYR A 333 12.45 9.00 -3.75
N GLN A 334 13.52 9.59 -3.23
CA GLN A 334 14.50 8.86 -2.40
C GLN A 334 14.63 9.39 -0.97
N SER A 335 14.09 10.57 -0.67
CA SER A 335 14.24 11.18 0.65
C SER A 335 13.23 10.62 1.65
N LEU A 336 13.77 10.06 2.73
CA LEU A 336 13.00 9.67 3.91
C LEU A 336 13.03 10.81 4.93
N PRO A 337 11.90 11.17 5.54
CA PRO A 337 11.90 12.17 6.59
C PRO A 337 12.74 11.68 7.78
N PHE A 338 13.51 12.59 8.39
CA PHE A 338 14.40 12.28 9.53
C PHE A 338 13.65 11.58 10.67
N SER A 339 12.36 11.86 10.84
CA SER A 339 11.50 11.19 11.83
C SER A 339 11.49 9.66 11.67
N SER A 340 11.49 9.14 10.44
CA SER A 340 11.46 7.68 10.17
C SER A 340 12.74 6.99 10.65
N TRP A 341 13.88 7.66 10.56
CA TRP A 341 15.17 7.14 11.03
C TRP A 341 15.18 6.99 12.55
N PHE A 342 14.75 8.02 13.28
CA PHE A 342 14.64 7.98 14.73
C PHE A 342 13.60 6.96 15.19
N LEU A 343 12.51 6.82 14.45
CA LEU A 343 11.46 5.87 14.77
C LEU A 343 11.93 4.42 14.56
N GLY A 344 12.67 4.12 13.48
CA GLY A 344 13.31 2.81 13.27
C GLY A 344 14.35 2.47 14.35
N LEU A 345 15.23 3.42 14.70
CA LEU A 345 16.17 3.25 15.81
C LEU A 345 15.46 3.03 17.14
N GLY A 346 14.42 3.82 17.42
CA GLY A 346 13.63 3.73 18.63
C GLY A 346 12.95 2.37 18.75
N ILE A 347 12.34 1.89 17.66
CA ILE A 347 11.67 0.58 17.62
C ILE A 347 12.62 -0.55 17.99
N GLY A 348 13.79 -0.66 17.35
CA GLY A 348 14.67 -1.79 17.62
C GLY A 348 15.41 -1.69 18.96
N THR A 349 15.77 -0.47 19.41
CA THR A 349 16.42 -0.26 20.72
C THR A 349 15.46 -0.47 21.88
N ILE A 350 14.30 0.19 21.89
CA ILE A 350 13.27 0.06 22.92
C ILE A 350 12.70 -1.37 22.89
N GLY A 351 12.47 -1.92 21.71
CA GLY A 351 12.03 -3.30 21.54
C GLY A 351 13.02 -4.29 22.16
N SER A 352 14.32 -4.11 21.93
CA SER A 352 15.36 -4.98 22.52
C SER A 352 15.43 -4.85 24.04
N PHE A 353 15.26 -3.64 24.58
CA PHE A 353 15.13 -3.41 26.01
C PHE A 353 13.93 -4.18 26.59
N LEU A 354 12.75 -4.02 26.00
CA LEU A 354 11.52 -4.69 26.44
C LEU A 354 11.66 -6.23 26.39
N SER A 355 12.28 -6.74 25.33
CA SER A 355 12.51 -8.17 25.12
C SER A 355 13.45 -8.78 26.16
N ALA A 356 14.47 -8.02 26.56
CA ALA A 356 15.46 -8.46 27.53
C ALA A 356 15.07 -8.14 28.98
N ALA A 357 14.08 -7.28 29.22
CA ALA A 357 13.71 -6.85 30.57
C ALA A 357 13.35 -8.02 31.49
N LEU A 358 12.49 -8.93 31.00
CA LEU A 358 12.03 -10.10 31.76
C LEU A 358 13.16 -11.09 32.09
N PRO A 359 13.98 -11.57 31.11
CA PRO A 359 15.11 -12.44 31.43
C PRO A 359 16.19 -11.75 32.26
N SER A 360 16.48 -10.46 32.02
CA SER A 360 17.48 -9.70 32.80
C SER A 360 17.05 -9.55 34.26
N PHE A 361 15.76 -9.32 34.51
CA PHE A 361 15.23 -9.24 35.86
C PHE A 361 15.36 -10.57 36.61
N ARG A 362 15.12 -11.69 35.92
CA ARG A 362 15.34 -13.03 36.48
C ARG A 362 16.82 -13.28 36.78
N ALA A 363 17.72 -12.86 35.89
CA ALA A 363 19.17 -12.93 36.11
C ALA A 363 19.62 -12.21 37.39
N GLY A 364 19.05 -11.03 37.67
CA GLY A 364 19.34 -10.32 38.92
C GLY A 364 18.87 -11.07 40.18
N LYS A 365 17.85 -11.91 40.09
CA LYS A 365 17.22 -12.60 41.24
C LYS A 365 17.83 -13.96 41.60
N ILE A 366 18.86 -14.41 40.89
CA ILE A 366 19.56 -15.67 41.19
C ILE A 366 19.95 -15.74 42.67
N SER A 367 19.66 -16.86 43.34
CA SER A 367 20.19 -17.12 44.68
C SER A 367 21.47 -17.96 44.56
N PRO A 368 22.60 -17.55 45.16
CA PRO A 368 23.80 -18.39 45.17
C PRO A 368 23.57 -19.80 45.73
N VAL A 369 22.66 -19.91 46.70
CA VAL A 369 22.33 -21.19 47.37
C VAL A 369 21.55 -22.12 46.45
N SER A 370 20.73 -21.60 45.54
CA SER A 370 19.92 -22.46 44.64
C SER A 370 20.77 -23.16 43.58
N ILE A 371 21.90 -22.54 43.18
CA ILE A 371 22.85 -23.12 42.22
C ILE A 371 23.58 -24.31 42.82
N LEU A 372 23.91 -24.26 44.12
CA LEU A 372 24.58 -25.35 44.83
C LEU A 372 23.64 -26.54 45.13
N ARG A 373 22.32 -26.30 45.13
CA ARG A 373 21.32 -27.29 45.53
C ARG A 373 20.58 -27.95 44.35
N GLU A 374 20.94 -27.61 43.09
CA GLU A 374 20.23 -28.04 41.86
C GLU A 374 18.69 -27.97 42.00
N ALA A 375 18.19 -26.92 42.63
CA ALA A 375 16.77 -26.80 42.89
C ALA A 375 16.03 -26.39 41.60
N THR A 376 15.30 -27.32 40.99
CA THR A 376 14.32 -27.01 39.92
C THR A 376 13.14 -26.25 40.51
N TYR A 377 12.94 -24.99 40.09
CA TYR A 377 11.76 -24.22 40.47
C TYR A 377 10.55 -24.68 39.63
N PRO A 378 9.49 -25.24 40.25
CA PRO A 378 8.30 -25.62 39.51
C PRO A 378 7.62 -24.35 38.98
N VAL A 379 7.57 -24.23 37.66
CA VAL A 379 6.81 -23.16 37.01
C VAL A 379 5.34 -23.56 37.06
N ASN A 380 4.49 -22.69 37.60
CA ASN A 380 3.05 -22.94 37.60
C ASN A 380 2.47 -22.65 36.21
N GLU A 381 2.45 -23.68 35.35
CA GLU A 381 1.99 -23.60 33.96
C GLU A 381 0.52 -23.20 33.86
N PHE A 382 -0.31 -23.62 34.83
CA PHE A 382 -1.72 -23.25 34.85
C PHE A 382 -1.91 -21.75 35.08
N ARG A 383 -1.10 -21.14 35.96
CA ARG A 383 -1.11 -19.67 36.15
C ARG A 383 -0.70 -18.95 34.86
N LEU A 384 0.32 -19.44 34.15
CA LEU A 384 0.72 -18.87 32.86
C LEU A 384 -0.39 -18.97 31.81
N LEU A 385 -1.09 -20.11 31.75
CA LEU A 385 -2.23 -20.32 30.88
C LEU A 385 -3.37 -19.34 31.20
N SER A 386 -3.72 -19.15 32.47
CA SER A 386 -4.77 -18.20 32.86
C SER A 386 -4.40 -16.76 32.50
N ILE A 387 -3.13 -16.36 32.70
CA ILE A 387 -2.64 -15.05 32.27
C ILE A 387 -2.69 -14.92 30.74
N GLY A 388 -2.32 -15.98 30.00
CA GLY A 388 -2.39 -16.02 28.55
C GLY A 388 -3.81 -15.83 28.02
N PHE A 389 -4.80 -16.55 28.58
CA PHE A 389 -6.21 -16.35 28.23
C PHE A 389 -6.73 -14.96 28.59
N PHE A 390 -6.33 -14.41 29.75
CA PHE A 390 -6.68 -13.04 30.12
C PHE A 390 -6.13 -12.02 29.10
N PHE A 391 -4.88 -12.20 28.67
CA PHE A 391 -4.28 -11.37 27.61
C PHE A 391 -5.00 -11.54 26.28
N LEU A 392 -5.31 -12.76 25.85
CA LEU A 392 -6.07 -13.00 24.62
C LEU A 392 -7.43 -12.30 24.67
N PHE A 393 -8.16 -12.44 25.77
CA PHE A 393 -9.48 -11.81 25.94
C PHE A 393 -9.39 -10.28 25.90
N ILE A 394 -8.49 -9.67 26.67
CA ILE A 394 -8.39 -8.21 26.77
C ILE A 394 -7.91 -7.59 25.45
N PHE A 395 -6.94 -8.21 24.77
CA PHE A 395 -6.38 -7.66 23.54
C PHE A 395 -7.24 -7.91 22.31
N VAL A 396 -8.06 -8.97 22.30
CA VAL A 396 -9.15 -9.11 21.33
C VAL A 396 -10.15 -7.96 21.50
N ILE A 397 -10.58 -7.64 22.72
CA ILE A 397 -11.49 -6.51 22.97
C ILE A 397 -10.88 -5.19 22.51
N ILE A 398 -9.60 -4.94 22.81
CA ILE A 398 -8.88 -3.74 22.36
C ILE A 398 -8.80 -3.67 20.82
N ALA A 399 -8.58 -4.81 20.14
CA ALA A 399 -8.52 -4.87 18.69
C ALA A 399 -9.85 -4.47 18.03
N PHE A 400 -10.99 -4.80 18.65
CA PHE A 400 -12.33 -4.49 18.15
C PHE A 400 -12.87 -3.13 18.63
N LEU A 401 -12.11 -2.37 19.43
CA LEU A 401 -12.54 -1.06 19.92
C LEU A 401 -12.56 -0.04 18.75
N PRO A 402 -13.70 0.63 18.47
CA PRO A 402 -13.85 1.52 17.31
C PRO A 402 -13.26 2.92 17.56
N LEU A 403 -11.98 3.01 17.96
CA LEU A 403 -11.27 4.28 18.04
C LEU A 403 -10.85 4.73 16.63
N ARG A 404 -11.49 5.80 16.14
CA ARG A 404 -11.16 6.40 14.84
C ARG A 404 -9.95 7.33 14.94
N TRP A 405 -8.76 6.75 15.05
CA TRP A 405 -7.50 7.48 14.83
C TRP A 405 -7.03 7.32 13.37
N LYS A 406 -6.20 8.24 12.89
CA LYS A 406 -5.63 8.16 11.53
C LYS A 406 -4.82 6.87 11.32
N PHE A 407 -4.17 6.37 12.37
CA PHE A 407 -3.44 5.10 12.40
C PHE A 407 -4.20 4.02 13.20
N PRO A 408 -4.20 2.74 12.77
CA PRO A 408 -4.89 1.64 13.46
C PRO A 408 -4.09 1.14 14.68
N VAL A 409 -3.77 2.05 15.60
CA VAL A 409 -2.93 1.76 16.77
C VAL A 409 -3.57 0.71 17.68
N THR A 410 -4.89 0.76 17.86
CA THR A 410 -5.64 -0.24 18.66
C THR A 410 -5.53 -1.64 18.07
N GLY A 411 -5.64 -1.77 16.75
CA GLY A 411 -5.47 -3.03 16.03
C GLY A 411 -4.04 -3.59 16.19
N LEU A 412 -3.02 -2.75 16.04
CA LEU A 412 -1.62 -3.17 16.21
C LEU A 412 -1.32 -3.61 17.65
N ILE A 413 -1.77 -2.84 18.64
CA ILE A 413 -1.63 -3.20 20.06
C ILE A 413 -2.37 -4.52 20.33
N GLY A 414 -3.57 -4.70 19.78
CA GLY A 414 -4.34 -5.94 19.85
C GLY A 414 -3.58 -7.14 19.32
N ILE A 415 -3.03 -7.03 18.10
CA ILE A 415 -2.23 -8.09 17.47
C ILE A 415 -1.00 -8.43 18.32
N GLY A 416 -0.27 -7.43 18.80
CA GLY A 416 0.91 -7.64 19.65
C GLY A 416 0.56 -8.39 20.94
N GLY A 417 -0.55 -7.99 21.58
CA GLY A 417 -1.05 -8.66 22.77
C GLY A 417 -1.54 -10.09 22.52
N ILE A 418 -2.15 -10.35 21.36
CA ILE A 418 -2.56 -11.70 20.95
C ILE A 418 -1.33 -12.61 20.79
N VAL A 419 -0.28 -12.14 20.12
CA VAL A 419 0.98 -12.90 19.96
C VAL A 419 1.61 -13.22 21.32
N ILE A 420 1.63 -12.25 22.26
CA ILE A 420 2.08 -12.47 23.64
C ILE A 420 1.18 -13.48 24.36
N GLY A 421 -0.13 -13.37 24.22
CA GLY A 421 -1.12 -14.29 24.81
C GLY A 421 -0.90 -15.74 24.37
N PHE A 422 -0.79 -15.97 23.06
CA PHE A 422 -0.47 -17.30 22.51
C PHE A 422 0.86 -17.84 23.03
N THR A 423 1.88 -16.99 23.12
CA THR A 423 3.19 -17.39 23.67
C THR A 423 3.10 -17.82 25.13
N LEU A 424 2.29 -17.14 25.94
CA LEU A 424 2.07 -17.49 27.35
C LEU A 424 1.22 -18.74 27.55
N CYS A 425 0.33 -19.06 26.62
CA CYS A 425 -0.43 -20.31 26.59
C CYS A 425 0.43 -21.51 26.15
N PHE A 426 1.46 -21.27 25.36
CA PHE A 426 2.31 -22.31 24.77
C PHE A 426 2.95 -23.30 25.77
N PRO A 427 3.45 -22.92 26.97
CA PRO A 427 3.95 -23.88 27.97
C PRO A 427 2.99 -25.02 28.30
N TRP A 428 1.70 -24.72 28.44
CA TRP A 428 0.69 -25.72 28.74
C TRP A 428 0.41 -26.63 27.55
N PHE A 429 0.35 -26.04 26.34
CA PHE A 429 0.22 -26.81 25.11
C PHE A 429 1.41 -27.75 24.91
N PHE A 430 2.63 -27.25 25.12
CA PHE A 430 3.87 -28.02 25.01
C PHE A 430 3.91 -29.19 25.99
N LYS A 431 3.51 -28.97 27.26
CA LYS A 431 3.36 -30.04 28.25
C LYS A 431 2.33 -31.09 27.83
N THR A 432 1.18 -30.66 27.32
CA THR A 432 0.12 -31.56 26.85
C THR A 432 0.60 -32.41 25.68
N LEU A 433 1.35 -31.81 24.75
CA LEU A 433 1.96 -32.49 23.62
C LEU A 433 3.01 -33.52 24.09
N ILE A 434 3.89 -33.17 25.02
CA ILE A 434 4.83 -34.12 25.64
C ILE A 434 4.09 -35.28 26.30
N PHE A 435 3.02 -35.02 27.05
CA PHE A 435 2.21 -36.06 27.67
C PHE A 435 1.59 -37.02 26.64
N LEU A 436 1.08 -36.49 25.52
CA LEU A 436 0.55 -37.29 24.42
C LEU A 436 1.64 -38.19 23.82
N PHE A 437 2.83 -37.64 23.56
CA PHE A 437 3.97 -38.41 23.04
C PHE A 437 4.46 -39.47 24.01
N PHE A 438 4.46 -39.20 25.32
CA PHE A 438 4.76 -40.21 26.34
C PHE A 438 3.75 -41.37 26.29
N LYS A 439 2.45 -41.07 26.21
CA LYS A 439 1.39 -42.09 26.14
C LYS A 439 1.50 -42.95 24.87
N LEU A 440 1.89 -42.34 23.75
CA LEU A 440 2.18 -43.05 22.49
C LEU A 440 3.44 -43.90 22.58
N GLY A 441 4.47 -43.41 23.27
CA GLY A 441 5.73 -44.14 23.49
C GLY A 441 5.57 -45.38 24.37
N ASP A 442 4.67 -45.35 25.35
CA ASP A 442 4.38 -46.50 26.22
C ASP A 442 3.61 -47.64 25.50
N LEU A 443 3.05 -47.39 24.31
CA LEU A 443 2.41 -48.41 23.47
C LEU A 443 3.42 -49.25 22.66
N SER A 444 4.72 -48.92 22.69
CA SER A 444 5.73 -49.58 21.85
C SER A 444 6.88 -50.15 22.69
N ASP A 445 7.03 -51.47 22.67
CA ASP A 445 8.06 -52.17 23.42
C ASP A 445 9.46 -52.04 22.76
N ARG A 446 10.39 -51.48 23.54
CA ARG A 446 11.86 -51.43 23.35
C ARG A 446 12.46 -50.53 22.27
N SER A 447 11.80 -50.23 21.16
CA SER A 447 12.43 -49.43 20.08
C SER A 447 12.57 -47.93 20.37
N PHE A 448 11.91 -47.40 21.41
CA PHE A 448 11.82 -45.95 21.65
C PHE A 448 12.46 -45.44 22.97
N VAL A 449 13.38 -46.19 23.57
CA VAL A 449 14.06 -45.79 24.83
C VAL A 449 14.70 -44.40 24.70
N PHE A 450 15.33 -44.09 23.57
CA PHE A 450 15.93 -42.78 23.31
C PHE A 450 14.89 -41.65 23.26
N ILE A 451 13.70 -41.89 22.72
CA ILE A 451 12.61 -40.90 22.73
C ILE A 451 12.13 -40.66 24.15
N LYS A 452 11.99 -41.71 24.96
CA LYS A 452 11.56 -41.57 26.37
C LYS A 452 12.55 -40.73 27.17
N VAL A 453 13.85 -40.98 27.00
CA VAL A 453 14.91 -40.16 27.61
C VAL A 453 14.84 -38.70 27.13
N GLY A 454 14.65 -38.48 25.82
CA GLY A 454 14.52 -37.13 25.26
C GLY A 454 13.29 -36.38 25.78
N LEU A 455 12.14 -37.05 25.91
CA LEU A 455 10.91 -36.45 26.45
C LEU A 455 11.03 -36.15 27.95
N GLU A 456 11.74 -36.98 28.72
CA GLU A 456 12.02 -36.72 30.15
C GLU A 456 12.93 -35.49 30.30
N GLU A 457 13.96 -35.36 29.45
CA GLU A 457 14.81 -34.16 29.41
C GLU A 457 14.01 -32.90 29.05
N MET A 458 13.08 -33.02 28.10
CA MET A 458 12.19 -31.92 27.73
C MET A 458 11.32 -31.44 28.90
N LYS A 459 10.84 -32.38 29.72
CA LYS A 459 10.03 -32.14 30.92
C LYS A 459 10.85 -31.55 32.07
N ASN A 460 12.14 -31.88 32.17
CA ASN A 460 13.04 -31.37 33.21
C ASN A 460 13.45 -29.89 32.98
N GLN A 461 13.46 -29.42 31.73
CA GLN A 461 13.76 -28.02 31.38
C GLN A 461 12.58 -27.33 30.67
N PRO A 462 11.38 -27.25 31.29
CA PRO A 462 10.14 -26.93 30.58
C PRO A 462 10.17 -25.51 30.01
N LEU A 463 10.66 -24.53 30.77
CA LEU A 463 10.62 -23.12 30.37
C LEU A 463 11.58 -22.81 29.22
N ARG A 464 12.78 -23.42 29.21
CA ARG A 464 13.77 -23.24 28.14
C ARG A 464 13.26 -23.82 26.83
N ASN A 465 12.78 -25.07 26.85
CA ASN A 465 12.31 -25.75 25.64
C ASN A 465 11.02 -25.14 25.10
N THR A 466 10.15 -24.69 25.99
CA THR A 466 8.91 -23.98 25.63
C THR A 466 9.20 -22.65 24.94
N LEU A 467 10.10 -21.82 25.47
CA LEU A 467 10.39 -20.49 24.89
C LEU A 467 10.98 -20.62 23.48
N THR A 468 11.92 -21.55 23.28
CA THR A 468 12.52 -21.79 21.97
C THR A 468 11.48 -22.32 20.98
N SER A 469 10.65 -23.27 21.41
CA SER A 469 9.59 -23.84 20.58
C SER A 469 8.47 -22.82 20.25
N ALA A 470 8.11 -21.95 21.19
CA ALA A 470 7.15 -20.86 20.96
C ALA A 470 7.68 -19.86 19.92
N THR A 471 8.98 -19.53 19.98
CA THR A 471 9.63 -18.66 18.99
C THR A 471 9.55 -19.28 17.59
N LEU A 472 9.86 -20.58 17.47
CA LEU A 472 9.73 -21.32 16.21
C LEU A 472 8.28 -21.34 15.71
N MET A 473 7.31 -21.65 16.59
CA MET A 473 5.89 -21.65 16.27
C MET A 473 5.45 -20.31 15.67
N LEU A 474 5.80 -19.18 16.31
CA LEU A 474 5.44 -17.86 15.81
C LEU A 474 6.07 -17.58 14.44
N ALA A 475 7.34 -17.90 14.26
CA ALA A 475 8.04 -17.71 12.99
C ALA A 475 7.42 -18.55 11.87
N THR A 476 7.19 -19.85 12.09
CA THR A 476 6.57 -20.73 11.09
C THR A 476 5.13 -20.33 10.82
N SER A 477 4.38 -19.93 11.86
CA SER A 477 3.00 -19.48 11.70
C SER A 477 2.91 -18.21 10.87
N LEU A 478 3.85 -17.27 11.02
CA LEU A 478 3.89 -16.06 10.19
C LEU A 478 4.16 -16.42 8.73
N VAL A 479 5.12 -17.31 8.47
CA VAL A 479 5.45 -17.73 7.09
C VAL A 479 4.24 -18.41 6.44
N VAL A 480 3.61 -19.37 7.12
CA VAL A 480 2.42 -20.06 6.61
C VAL A 480 1.26 -19.09 6.38
N CYS A 481 1.01 -18.19 7.33
CA CYS A 481 -0.02 -17.16 7.21
C CYS A 481 0.22 -16.26 5.99
N LEU A 482 1.45 -15.76 5.83
CA LEU A 482 1.82 -14.91 4.71
C LEU A 482 1.71 -15.65 3.37
N SER A 483 2.18 -16.89 3.30
CA SER A 483 2.08 -17.72 2.08
C SER A 483 0.62 -17.96 1.69
N ILE A 484 -0.24 -18.32 2.64
CA ILE A 484 -1.68 -18.53 2.38
C ILE A 484 -2.36 -17.21 1.99
N LEU A 485 -2.04 -16.11 2.67
CA LEU A 485 -2.61 -14.79 2.37
C LEU A 485 -2.23 -14.35 0.95
N THR A 486 -0.94 -14.45 0.59
CA THR A 486 -0.46 -14.08 -0.74
C THR A 486 -1.06 -14.98 -1.83
N ASP A 487 -1.08 -16.30 -1.61
CA ASP A 487 -1.65 -17.24 -2.58
C ASP A 487 -3.17 -17.02 -2.75
N SER A 488 -3.91 -16.84 -1.65
CA SER A 488 -5.34 -16.53 -1.69
C SER A 488 -5.62 -15.21 -2.39
N TYR A 489 -4.87 -14.15 -2.08
CA TYR A 489 -5.04 -12.85 -2.73
C TYR A 489 -4.75 -12.93 -4.23
N LYS A 490 -3.68 -13.62 -4.61
CA LYS A 490 -3.33 -13.85 -6.02
C LYS A 490 -4.43 -14.60 -6.75
N ARG A 491 -4.97 -15.67 -6.16
CA ARG A 491 -6.09 -16.43 -6.74
C ARG A 491 -7.32 -15.55 -6.89
N SER A 492 -7.77 -14.88 -5.83
CA SER A 492 -8.94 -13.99 -5.90
C SER A 492 -8.77 -12.87 -6.93
N LEU A 493 -7.57 -12.28 -7.05
CA LEU A 493 -7.30 -11.25 -8.04
C LEU A 493 -7.29 -11.82 -9.46
N ASN A 494 -6.67 -12.98 -9.68
CA ASN A 494 -6.69 -13.65 -10.98
C ASN A 494 -8.12 -14.03 -11.39
N ASP A 495 -8.88 -14.64 -10.48
CA ASP A 495 -10.27 -15.02 -10.73
C ASP A 495 -11.12 -13.77 -11.06
N TRP A 496 -10.92 -12.65 -10.36
CA TRP A 496 -11.59 -11.39 -10.67
C TRP A 496 -11.16 -10.81 -12.02
N VAL A 497 -9.86 -10.78 -12.33
CA VAL A 497 -9.35 -10.25 -13.62
C VAL A 497 -9.89 -11.08 -14.79
N GLU A 498 -9.84 -12.41 -14.69
CA GLU A 498 -10.37 -13.32 -15.71
C GLU A 498 -11.89 -13.15 -15.89
N THR A 499 -12.62 -12.92 -14.80
CA THR A 499 -14.09 -12.73 -14.84
C THR A 499 -14.50 -11.33 -15.33
N GLU A 500 -13.75 -10.29 -15.00
CA GLU A 500 -14.09 -8.89 -15.33
C GLU A 500 -13.63 -8.48 -16.73
N PHE A 501 -12.49 -9.02 -17.17
CA PHE A 501 -11.89 -8.78 -18.48
C PHE A 501 -11.79 -10.06 -19.35
N PRO A 502 -12.90 -10.80 -19.58
CA PRO A 502 -12.88 -12.03 -20.38
C PRO A 502 -12.77 -11.80 -21.89
N ALA A 503 -12.82 -10.55 -22.35
CA ALA A 503 -12.79 -10.20 -23.77
C ALA A 503 -11.37 -10.26 -24.34
N GLU A 504 -11.20 -10.86 -25.51
CA GLU A 504 -9.90 -10.95 -26.16
C GLU A 504 -9.40 -9.59 -26.67
N PHE A 505 -10.32 -8.72 -27.10
CA PHE A 505 -10.00 -7.35 -27.50
C PHE A 505 -10.92 -6.34 -26.80
N THR A 506 -10.39 -5.18 -26.46
CA THR A 506 -11.17 -4.06 -25.94
C THR A 506 -10.80 -2.79 -26.71
N ILE A 507 -11.80 -2.15 -27.31
CA ILE A 507 -11.66 -0.86 -27.99
C ILE A 507 -11.99 0.24 -26.98
N ILE A 508 -11.10 1.21 -26.88
CA ILE A 508 -11.19 2.37 -25.99
C ILE A 508 -10.82 3.62 -26.76
N ASN A 509 -11.50 4.72 -26.44
CA ASN A 509 -11.10 6.02 -26.96
C ASN A 509 -9.85 6.49 -26.20
N ALA A 510 -8.73 6.67 -26.93
CA ALA A 510 -7.46 7.08 -26.36
C ALA A 510 -7.51 8.45 -25.64
N ALA A 511 -8.40 9.36 -26.05
CA ALA A 511 -8.59 10.64 -25.38
C ALA A 511 -9.28 10.51 -24.01
N ASN A 512 -10.13 9.50 -23.83
CA ASN A 512 -10.92 9.30 -22.61
C ASN A 512 -10.26 8.38 -21.59
N LEU A 513 -9.11 7.77 -21.93
CA LEU A 513 -8.29 6.98 -21.00
C LEU A 513 -7.93 7.77 -19.73
N ALA A 514 -7.84 9.10 -19.85
CA ALA A 514 -7.51 10.03 -18.76
C ALA A 514 -8.73 10.64 -18.04
N ALA A 515 -9.89 10.75 -18.71
CA ALA A 515 -11.02 11.57 -18.25
C ALA A 515 -12.04 10.83 -17.37
N GLY A 516 -12.13 9.51 -17.47
CA GLY A 516 -12.87 8.62 -16.56
C GLY A 516 -14.39 8.82 -16.39
N ILE A 517 -15.02 9.80 -17.04
CA ILE A 517 -16.40 10.21 -16.71
C ILE A 517 -17.34 10.18 -17.93
N GLN A 518 -16.85 10.27 -19.17
CA GLN A 518 -17.71 10.25 -20.36
C GLN A 518 -17.34 9.15 -21.36
N GLY A 519 -18.36 8.53 -21.95
CA GLY A 519 -18.22 7.59 -23.06
C GLY A 519 -17.59 8.28 -24.27
N GLY A 520 -16.67 7.60 -24.93
CA GLY A 520 -15.92 8.14 -26.08
C GLY A 520 -15.98 7.25 -27.31
N VAL A 521 -16.51 6.03 -27.18
CA VAL A 521 -16.69 5.11 -28.29
C VAL A 521 -18.12 5.27 -28.82
N PRO A 522 -18.30 5.63 -30.11
CA PRO A 522 -19.63 5.82 -30.70
C PRO A 522 -20.49 4.56 -30.57
N GLN A 523 -21.81 4.76 -30.40
CA GLN A 523 -22.74 3.62 -30.31
C GLN A 523 -22.84 2.85 -31.63
N ASP A 524 -22.70 3.55 -32.76
CA ASP A 524 -22.82 2.97 -34.09
C ASP A 524 -21.70 1.97 -34.39
N LEU A 525 -20.53 2.15 -33.77
CA LEU A 525 -19.39 1.24 -33.91
C LEU A 525 -19.73 -0.18 -33.43
N LEU A 526 -20.62 -0.33 -32.44
CA LEU A 526 -21.09 -1.64 -32.00
C LEU A 526 -21.82 -2.38 -33.15
N ASN A 527 -22.60 -1.66 -33.95
CA ASN A 527 -23.34 -2.23 -35.08
C ASN A 527 -22.41 -2.60 -36.23
N GLU A 528 -21.39 -1.79 -36.49
CA GLU A 528 -20.37 -2.06 -37.53
C GLU A 528 -19.52 -3.28 -37.18
N LEU A 529 -19.06 -3.38 -35.94
CA LEU A 529 -18.29 -4.53 -35.46
C LEU A 529 -19.10 -5.83 -35.49
N THR A 530 -20.43 -5.76 -35.33
CA THR A 530 -21.30 -6.95 -35.39
C THR A 530 -21.25 -7.63 -36.78
N GLN A 531 -20.80 -6.93 -37.82
CA GLN A 531 -20.66 -7.49 -39.18
C GLN A 531 -19.49 -8.48 -39.33
N ILE A 532 -18.52 -8.46 -38.41
CA ILE A 532 -17.37 -9.37 -38.45
C ILE A 532 -17.83 -10.79 -38.02
N ARG A 533 -17.67 -11.77 -38.90
CA ARG A 533 -18.20 -13.14 -38.70
C ARG A 533 -17.53 -13.89 -37.56
N GLU A 534 -16.27 -13.55 -37.28
CA GLU A 534 -15.41 -14.17 -36.27
C GLU A 534 -15.79 -13.75 -34.83
N ILE A 535 -16.55 -12.66 -34.67
CA ILE A 535 -17.01 -12.18 -33.37
C ILE A 535 -18.19 -13.03 -32.89
N ARG A 536 -18.11 -13.51 -31.64
CA ARG A 536 -19.15 -14.25 -30.94
C ARG A 536 -20.18 -13.31 -30.32
N SER A 537 -19.69 -12.31 -29.60
CA SER A 537 -20.50 -11.31 -28.90
C SER A 537 -19.72 -10.02 -28.74
N LEU A 538 -20.46 -8.92 -28.62
CA LEU A 538 -19.95 -7.60 -28.33
C LEU A 538 -20.60 -7.11 -27.04
N ASP A 539 -19.83 -6.39 -26.24
CA ASP A 539 -20.34 -5.74 -25.05
C ASP A 539 -19.94 -4.26 -25.04
N GLY A 540 -20.95 -3.40 -25.09
CA GLY A 540 -20.78 -1.97 -24.88
C GLY A 540 -20.75 -1.68 -23.37
N PHE A 541 -19.58 -1.28 -22.88
CA PHE A 541 -19.34 -1.02 -21.47
C PHE A 541 -19.38 0.48 -21.17
N SER A 542 -20.12 0.89 -20.14
CA SER A 542 -20.18 2.28 -19.68
C SER A 542 -20.04 2.38 -18.17
N ILE A 543 -19.36 3.43 -17.71
CA ILE A 543 -19.13 3.73 -16.30
C ILE A 543 -19.74 5.08 -15.98
N ASN A 544 -20.58 5.12 -14.94
CA ASN A 544 -20.96 6.35 -14.28
C ASN A 544 -20.31 6.41 -12.91
N THR A 545 -19.32 7.28 -12.76
CA THR A 545 -18.54 7.37 -11.51
C THR A 545 -19.29 8.07 -10.38
N ARG A 546 -20.42 8.73 -10.65
CA ARG A 546 -21.16 9.54 -9.66
C ARG A 546 -22.68 9.40 -9.83
N ALA A 547 -23.19 8.20 -9.57
CA ALA A 547 -24.63 8.00 -9.43
C ALA A 547 -25.09 8.37 -8.02
N GLU A 548 -25.98 9.36 -7.91
CA GLU A 548 -26.54 9.77 -6.62
C GLU A 548 -27.62 8.79 -6.18
N THR A 549 -27.54 8.38 -4.91
CA THR A 549 -28.53 7.49 -4.29
C THR A 549 -28.97 8.03 -2.93
N ASN A 550 -30.01 7.44 -2.37
CA ASN A 550 -30.45 7.75 -1.00
C ASN A 550 -29.40 7.43 0.08
N ARG A 551 -28.32 6.69 -0.23
CA ARG A 551 -27.23 6.35 0.70
C ARG A 551 -25.88 6.95 0.31
N GLY A 552 -25.86 7.92 -0.59
CA GLY A 552 -24.66 8.60 -1.08
C GLY A 552 -24.35 8.29 -2.53
N ASN A 553 -23.14 8.61 -2.97
CA ASN A 553 -22.75 8.49 -4.38
C ASN A 553 -21.97 7.20 -4.61
N PHE A 554 -22.44 6.41 -5.57
CA PHE A 554 -21.84 5.14 -5.97
C PHE A 554 -21.49 5.13 -7.45
N THR A 555 -20.67 4.17 -7.85
CA THR A 555 -20.28 3.97 -9.26
C THR A 555 -21.22 2.97 -9.91
N ILE A 556 -21.79 3.28 -11.07
CA ILE A 556 -22.56 2.33 -11.88
C ILE A 556 -21.68 1.79 -12.99
N HIS A 557 -21.59 0.47 -13.10
CA HIS A 557 -21.05 -0.24 -14.25
C HIS A 557 -22.22 -0.77 -15.06
N ALA A 558 -22.35 -0.28 -16.27
CA ALA A 558 -23.37 -0.70 -17.21
C ALA A 558 -22.74 -1.55 -18.31
N TYR A 559 -23.22 -2.79 -18.46
CA TYR A 559 -22.72 -3.74 -19.45
C TYR A 559 -23.79 -4.74 -19.85
N THR A 560 -23.52 -5.49 -20.92
CA THR A 560 -24.44 -6.45 -21.50
C THR A 560 -24.35 -7.75 -20.71
N PHE A 561 -25.28 -7.98 -19.78
CA PHE A 561 -25.29 -9.18 -18.94
C PHE A 561 -25.31 -10.48 -19.75
N ALA A 562 -25.98 -10.48 -20.90
CA ALA A 562 -26.01 -11.62 -21.81
C ALA A 562 -24.64 -12.01 -22.39
N ALA A 563 -23.67 -11.07 -22.44
CA ALA A 563 -22.31 -11.38 -22.87
C ALA A 563 -21.52 -12.20 -21.82
N TYR A 564 -21.99 -12.19 -20.57
CA TYR A 564 -21.39 -12.85 -19.40
C TYR A 564 -22.25 -14.02 -18.89
N ASP A 565 -23.02 -14.65 -19.78
CA ASP A 565 -23.93 -15.74 -19.46
C ASP A 565 -23.18 -17.10 -19.38
N HIS A 566 -22.52 -17.34 -18.24
CA HIS A 566 -21.91 -18.64 -17.85
C HIS A 566 -22.72 -19.32 -16.74
N GLU A 567 -22.55 -20.64 -16.54
CA GLU A 567 -23.41 -21.43 -15.63
C GLU A 567 -23.54 -20.87 -14.21
N ASP A 568 -22.46 -20.30 -13.67
CA ASP A 568 -22.38 -19.76 -12.32
C ASP A 568 -22.46 -18.21 -12.26
N SER A 569 -22.90 -17.54 -13.32
CA SER A 569 -22.86 -16.07 -13.38
C SER A 569 -23.97 -15.41 -12.55
N PRO A 570 -23.64 -14.47 -11.63
CA PRO A 570 -24.65 -13.69 -10.90
C PRO A 570 -25.61 -12.92 -11.82
N GLU A 571 -25.16 -12.60 -13.03
CA GLU A 571 -25.91 -11.92 -14.08
C GLU A 571 -27.17 -12.69 -14.50
N ARG A 572 -27.17 -14.03 -14.42
CA ARG A 572 -28.36 -14.88 -14.68
C ARG A 572 -29.52 -14.64 -13.72
N MET A 573 -29.22 -14.11 -12.53
CA MET A 573 -30.25 -13.86 -11.50
C MET A 573 -31.15 -12.67 -11.87
N ILE A 574 -30.71 -11.83 -12.81
CA ILE A 574 -31.42 -10.63 -13.23
C ILE A 574 -32.37 -10.95 -14.37
N LYS A 575 -33.66 -10.76 -14.12
CA LYS A 575 -34.74 -11.03 -15.10
C LYS A 575 -35.59 -9.81 -15.39
N MET A 576 -35.62 -8.83 -14.48
CA MET A 576 -36.45 -7.62 -14.60
C MET A 576 -35.61 -6.36 -14.85
N GLU A 577 -36.24 -5.35 -15.47
CA GLU A 577 -35.59 -4.08 -15.82
C GLU A 577 -35.13 -3.23 -14.61
N ASN A 578 -35.65 -3.49 -13.41
CA ASN A 578 -35.30 -2.75 -12.19
C ASN A 578 -34.39 -3.56 -11.25
N GLU A 579 -33.81 -4.66 -11.74
CA GLU A 579 -32.92 -5.50 -10.94
C GLU A 579 -31.45 -5.17 -11.23
N ILE A 580 -30.65 -5.13 -10.18
CA ILE A 580 -29.22 -4.76 -10.22
C ILE A 580 -28.40 -5.77 -9.43
N LEU A 581 -27.11 -5.85 -9.74
CA LEU A 581 -26.12 -6.45 -8.85
C LEU A 581 -25.39 -5.34 -8.10
N ILE A 582 -24.88 -5.67 -6.93
CA ILE A 582 -23.98 -4.78 -6.20
C ILE A 582 -22.68 -5.50 -5.89
N SER A 583 -21.62 -4.73 -5.72
CA SER A 583 -20.34 -5.29 -5.32
C SER A 583 -20.36 -5.77 -3.87
N SER A 584 -19.58 -6.80 -3.57
CA SER A 584 -19.48 -7.39 -2.23
C SER A 584 -19.07 -6.37 -1.16
N ASN A 585 -18.17 -5.44 -1.48
CA ASN A 585 -17.82 -4.35 -0.56
C ASN A 585 -18.96 -3.35 -0.34
N MET A 586 -19.79 -3.07 -1.36
CA MET A 586 -20.98 -2.22 -1.19
C MET A 586 -21.98 -2.89 -0.25
N ALA A 587 -22.24 -4.19 -0.45
CA ALA A 587 -23.12 -4.97 0.40
C ALA A 587 -22.64 -4.95 1.86
N TYR A 588 -21.34 -5.15 2.09
CA TYR A 588 -20.74 -5.12 3.42
C TYR A 588 -20.79 -3.74 4.08
N LEU A 589 -20.33 -2.69 3.39
CA LEU A 589 -20.23 -1.32 3.96
C LEU A 589 -21.60 -0.71 4.23
N GLN A 590 -22.56 -0.93 3.33
CA GLN A 590 -23.91 -0.38 3.43
C GLN A 590 -24.90 -1.34 4.11
N LYS A 591 -24.44 -2.55 4.48
CA LYS A 591 -25.24 -3.62 5.07
C LYS A 591 -26.47 -3.97 4.22
N PHE A 592 -26.28 -4.08 2.90
CA PHE A 592 -27.34 -4.56 2.01
C PHE A 592 -27.37 -6.09 1.99
N ASN A 593 -28.57 -6.64 1.93
CA ASN A 593 -28.83 -8.04 1.65
C ASN A 593 -29.44 -8.21 0.25
N ILE A 594 -29.47 -9.45 -0.22
CA ILE A 594 -30.24 -9.80 -1.41
C ILE A 594 -31.71 -9.48 -1.14
N ASP A 595 -32.40 -8.97 -2.16
CA ASP A 595 -33.77 -8.46 -2.15
C ASP A 595 -34.00 -7.08 -1.52
N ASP A 596 -32.96 -6.44 -0.97
CA ASP A 596 -33.05 -5.03 -0.59
C ASP A 596 -33.20 -4.12 -1.81
N SER A 597 -33.74 -2.92 -1.58
CA SER A 597 -33.91 -1.89 -2.61
C SER A 597 -33.01 -0.67 -2.37
N ILE A 598 -32.59 -0.04 -3.46
CA ILE A 598 -31.88 1.23 -3.46
C ILE A 598 -32.59 2.24 -4.36
N LEU A 599 -32.68 3.49 -3.91
CA LEU A 599 -33.23 4.59 -4.70
C LEU A 599 -32.08 5.28 -5.41
N ILE A 600 -32.08 5.23 -6.73
CA ILE A 600 -31.07 5.85 -7.59
C ILE A 600 -31.72 7.03 -8.32
N GLU A 601 -31.01 8.16 -8.36
CA GLU A 601 -31.43 9.34 -9.10
C GLU A 601 -31.25 9.08 -10.61
N THR A 602 -32.36 9.07 -11.35
CA THR A 602 -32.37 8.85 -12.81
C THR A 602 -32.83 10.11 -13.54
N LYS A 603 -32.77 10.12 -14.87
CA LYS A 603 -33.30 11.24 -15.67
C LYS A 603 -34.79 11.51 -15.48
N PHE A 604 -35.54 10.53 -14.98
CA PHE A 604 -36.97 10.63 -14.68
C PHE A 604 -37.24 10.87 -13.19
N GLY A 605 -36.21 11.25 -12.42
CA GLY A 605 -36.27 11.37 -10.97
C GLY A 605 -35.82 10.09 -10.25
N LYS A 606 -36.07 10.02 -8.94
CA LYS A 606 -35.62 8.90 -8.11
C LYS A 606 -36.42 7.65 -8.41
N LYS A 607 -35.73 6.57 -8.80
CA LYS A 607 -36.32 5.28 -9.10
C LYS A 607 -35.74 4.19 -8.21
N GLU A 608 -36.59 3.27 -7.81
CA GLU A 608 -36.23 2.13 -6.97
C GLU A 608 -35.68 0.97 -7.83
N PHE A 609 -34.51 0.45 -7.43
CA PHE A 609 -33.86 -0.71 -8.00
C PHE A 609 -33.68 -1.78 -6.94
N LYS A 610 -33.94 -3.04 -7.30
CA LYS A 610 -33.87 -4.18 -6.39
C LYS A 610 -32.57 -4.95 -6.58
N ILE A 611 -31.91 -5.26 -5.48
CA ILE A 611 -30.65 -6.01 -5.46
C ILE A 611 -30.96 -7.50 -5.59
N ARG A 612 -30.51 -8.14 -6.67
CA ARG A 612 -30.73 -9.58 -6.90
C ARG A 612 -29.51 -10.46 -6.73
N GLY A 613 -28.34 -9.86 -6.77
CA GLY A 613 -27.10 -10.59 -6.58
C GLY A 613 -25.99 -9.69 -6.06
N ILE A 614 -25.02 -10.34 -5.44
CA ILE A 614 -23.82 -9.71 -4.93
C ILE A 614 -22.65 -10.37 -5.66
N LYS A 615 -21.80 -9.56 -6.31
CA LYS A 615 -20.65 -10.03 -7.10
C LYS A 615 -19.36 -9.46 -6.50
N GLU A 616 -18.28 -10.24 -6.51
CA GLU A 616 -16.95 -9.70 -6.18
C GLU A 616 -16.51 -8.71 -7.26
N HIS A 617 -16.21 -7.48 -6.86
CA HIS A 617 -15.85 -6.43 -7.79
C HIS A 617 -15.05 -5.32 -7.11
N PHE A 618 -13.81 -5.11 -7.55
CA PHE A 618 -12.81 -4.30 -6.86
C PHE A 618 -12.62 -2.89 -7.44
N PHE A 619 -13.45 -2.45 -8.38
CA PHE A 619 -13.25 -1.17 -9.08
C PHE A 619 -13.39 0.06 -8.16
N SER A 620 -14.35 0.06 -7.23
CA SER A 620 -14.63 1.21 -6.36
C SER A 620 -14.61 0.82 -4.91
N GLU A 621 -13.82 1.52 -4.07
CA GLU A 621 -13.76 1.30 -2.63
C GLU A 621 -15.10 1.54 -1.93
N ARG A 622 -15.90 2.48 -2.45
CA ARG A 622 -17.23 2.84 -1.90
C ARG A 622 -18.31 1.82 -2.26
N GLY A 623 -18.10 1.08 -3.34
CA GLY A 623 -19.07 0.15 -3.90
C GLY A 623 -19.42 0.45 -5.35
N THR A 624 -19.74 -0.60 -6.09
CA THR A 624 -20.17 -0.56 -7.50
C THR A 624 -21.55 -1.20 -7.63
N ILE A 625 -22.44 -0.49 -8.32
CA ILE A 625 -23.72 -1.00 -8.78
C ILE A 625 -23.52 -1.50 -10.21
N MET A 626 -23.98 -2.70 -10.53
CA MET A 626 -23.91 -3.24 -11.89
C MET A 626 -25.32 -3.32 -12.46
N MET A 627 -25.47 -2.85 -13.68
CA MET A 627 -26.75 -2.71 -14.35
C MET A 627 -26.64 -3.18 -15.80
N ASP A 628 -27.70 -3.80 -16.33
CA ASP A 628 -27.74 -4.11 -17.75
C ASP A 628 -27.70 -2.80 -18.57
N ILE A 629 -26.87 -2.78 -19.61
CA ILE A 629 -26.68 -1.60 -20.48
C ILE A 629 -27.99 -1.09 -21.09
N LYS A 630 -28.98 -1.98 -21.32
CA LYS A 630 -30.33 -1.61 -21.80
C LYS A 630 -31.07 -0.78 -20.75
N ASN A 631 -31.00 -1.18 -19.49
CA ASN A 631 -31.60 -0.44 -18.37
C ASN A 631 -30.88 0.90 -18.19
N TYR A 632 -29.55 0.90 -18.28
CA TYR A 632 -28.77 2.13 -18.17
C TYR A 632 -29.13 3.14 -19.27
N LYS A 633 -29.19 2.71 -20.53
CA LYS A 633 -29.64 3.56 -21.66
C LYS A 633 -31.04 4.13 -21.43
N LYS A 634 -31.95 3.33 -20.85
CA LYS A 634 -33.32 3.75 -20.54
C LYS A 634 -33.36 4.84 -19.44
N PHE A 635 -32.62 4.69 -18.34
CA PHE A 635 -32.74 5.54 -17.15
C PHE A 635 -31.74 6.70 -17.05
N PHE A 636 -30.55 6.59 -17.64
CA PHE A 636 -29.46 7.55 -17.45
C PHE A 636 -29.04 8.28 -18.74
N ASP A 637 -29.60 7.87 -19.89
CA ASP A 637 -29.21 8.30 -21.22
C ASP A 637 -27.76 7.91 -21.57
N LEU A 638 -27.57 7.29 -22.73
CA LEU A 638 -26.27 6.81 -23.16
C LEU A 638 -25.80 7.73 -24.29
N SER A 639 -24.76 8.52 -24.06
CA SER A 639 -24.12 9.35 -25.10
C SER A 639 -23.13 8.53 -25.95
N GLY A 640 -22.42 7.58 -25.32
CA GLY A 640 -21.47 6.67 -25.94
C GLY A 640 -20.97 5.62 -24.95
N TYR A 641 -20.21 4.63 -25.42
CA TYR A 641 -19.58 3.63 -24.56
C TYR A 641 -18.22 4.12 -24.07
N ASN A 642 -17.82 3.73 -22.86
CA ASN A 642 -16.46 3.94 -22.36
C ASN A 642 -15.49 2.97 -23.06
N SER A 643 -15.94 1.74 -23.29
CA SER A 643 -15.21 0.76 -24.09
C SER A 643 -16.17 -0.21 -24.80
N ILE A 644 -15.69 -0.84 -25.87
CA ILE A 644 -16.36 -1.98 -26.50
C ILE A 644 -15.47 -3.20 -26.29
N LYS A 645 -16.00 -4.19 -25.57
CA LYS A 645 -15.37 -5.49 -25.33
C LYS A 645 -15.80 -6.45 -26.45
N ILE A 646 -14.84 -7.16 -27.04
CA ILE A 646 -15.05 -8.05 -28.19
C ILE A 646 -14.71 -9.47 -27.78
N PHE A 647 -15.67 -10.37 -27.95
CA PHE A 647 -15.53 -11.79 -27.67
C PHE A 647 -15.41 -12.58 -28.98
N LEU A 648 -14.37 -13.37 -29.13
CA LEU A 648 -14.13 -14.15 -30.34
C LEU A 648 -14.78 -15.55 -30.26
N LYS A 649 -14.96 -16.17 -31.42
CA LYS A 649 -15.27 -17.61 -31.49
C LYS A 649 -13.98 -18.42 -31.23
N LYS A 650 -14.10 -19.61 -30.62
CA LYS A 650 -12.94 -20.45 -30.21
C LYS A 650 -11.95 -20.81 -31.33
N GLU A 651 -12.35 -20.75 -32.60
CA GLU A 651 -11.52 -21.12 -33.77
C GLU A 651 -11.02 -19.89 -34.58
N SER A 652 -11.17 -18.68 -34.05
CA SER A 652 -10.81 -17.44 -34.77
C SER A 652 -9.31 -17.17 -34.72
N ASN A 653 -8.70 -16.72 -35.83
CA ASN A 653 -7.34 -16.19 -35.81
C ASN A 653 -7.35 -14.73 -35.33
N SER A 654 -6.82 -14.48 -34.13
CA SER A 654 -6.82 -13.14 -33.50
C SER A 654 -6.20 -12.05 -34.37
N LYS A 655 -5.14 -12.36 -35.14
CA LYS A 655 -4.46 -11.37 -36.00
C LYS A 655 -5.29 -10.93 -37.20
N ASP A 656 -6.12 -11.81 -37.74
CA ASP A 656 -6.97 -11.48 -38.89
C ASP A 656 -8.19 -10.66 -38.44
N VAL A 657 -8.70 -10.95 -37.24
CA VAL A 657 -9.75 -10.14 -36.61
C VAL A 657 -9.22 -8.76 -36.24
N GLU A 658 -8.02 -8.65 -35.67
CA GLU A 658 -7.36 -7.38 -35.36
C GLU A 658 -7.26 -6.49 -36.60
N LYS A 659 -6.78 -7.03 -37.74
CA LYS A 659 -6.73 -6.28 -39.02
C LYS A 659 -8.11 -5.85 -39.51
N SER A 660 -9.14 -6.64 -39.26
CA SER A 660 -10.51 -6.34 -39.67
C SER A 660 -11.10 -5.22 -38.83
N ILE A 661 -10.82 -5.23 -37.52
CA ILE A 661 -11.16 -4.13 -36.59
C ILE A 661 -10.45 -2.84 -37.03
N TYR A 662 -9.15 -2.89 -37.34
CA TYR A 662 -8.37 -1.74 -37.83
C TYR A 662 -8.84 -1.15 -39.16
N ARG A 663 -9.67 -1.85 -39.94
CA ARG A 663 -10.27 -1.29 -41.16
C ARG A 663 -11.56 -0.51 -40.91
N ILE A 664 -12.21 -0.80 -39.78
CA ILE A 664 -13.46 -0.15 -39.36
C ILE A 664 -13.13 1.11 -38.54
N LEU A 665 -12.12 1.03 -37.68
CA LEU A 665 -11.53 2.16 -36.95
C LEU A 665 -10.74 3.08 -37.89
#